data_AF-A0A8I1NAA4-F1
#
_entry.id   AF-A0A8I1NAA4-F1
#
_cell.length_a   1.000
_cell.length_b   1.000
_cell.length_c   1.000
_cell.angle_alpha   90.00
_cell.angle_beta   90.00
_cell.angle_gamma   90.00
#
_symmetry.space_group_name_H-M   'P 1'
#
loop_
_entity.id
_entity.type
_entity.pdbx_description
1 polymer ?
#
loop_
_entity_poly.entity_id
_entity_poly.type
_entity_poly.pdbx_seq_one_letter_code
_entity_poly.pdbx_strand_id
1 'polypeptide(L)'
;MKLETFFEKFELFADAPNAVAKMRELVLQLAVTGKLVEQREREGSASDLMQEIRAERAALVAARKIKARKSAPVLIDEQPFDIPAAWRWARLSDVGYELGQKVPDRRFTYIDVGSIDSDKGRVSERVETLEPNEAPSRARKQVAKGTVIYSTVRPYLLNIAIVEHDFEHEPIASTAFGILHPFLGINNRFLFHWLRSAPFTAYVQDGMKGMAYPAINDEKFYSGYIPVPPSAEQRRIVAKMDELMALCDRLEAQQQERDTCHAALARASLSRFAEAPTPANLDCLFHKSYPITPADLRKTILTLAVQGKLVPQDPNDELATELIARVATEKRRLVQTKEIKPEAPLDPISDEEVFPIPDSWTWLRAGDLCRPISSGSTPDQSVFHASEGIPYLKVYNIRNQTVDFDHKRQFIAVSHHEEKMKRSRLLPGDVIMNIVGPPLGKVAIVPDSFSEWNCNQAISFFRPIFSEFSPYLYTFLKEGSFLQNIQLIGTAGQDNISVTKCKYIPVPVPPLAEQRRIVAKVDLLMALVDWLETQLSEAKAKSTTLLDAVIHELLNPTVEIIDLASYRAAVGCYAISKMQGKRYFGRTAAMKVLYLAQAHVGLELGLKPMREAAGPFDSWFYRFEEQGEREAWFKVVDSTTAGGKKKIEYRPGRALAEQSAQAERAFTADQRKEFDRLLALFSDRTTEEAEIIATLFAAWNDFLIDGHEPSDDEIVREVRENWHEKKGRFTPVLLRKWLGWLRQNGLIPRGRLPRTTHQTQLLLN
;
A
#
# COMPACT_ATOMS: atom_id res chain seq x y z
N MET A 1 -21.17 5.05 -1.74
CA MET A 1 -21.52 3.62 -1.63
C MET A 1 -22.43 3.41 -0.42
N LYS A 2 -23.44 2.52 -0.45
CA LYS A 2 -24.25 2.21 0.75
C LYS A 2 -23.45 1.38 1.74
N LEU A 3 -23.69 1.57 3.04
CA LEU A 3 -22.95 0.88 4.12
C LEU A 3 -23.08 -0.65 4.02
N GLU A 4 -24.26 -1.15 3.66
CA GLU A 4 -24.52 -2.58 3.45
C GLU A 4 -23.65 -3.14 2.31
N THR A 5 -23.62 -2.45 1.18
CA THR A 5 -22.80 -2.83 0.01
C THR A 5 -21.32 -2.84 0.35
N PHE A 6 -20.85 -1.91 1.19
CA PHE A 6 -19.46 -1.89 1.62
C PHE A 6 -19.08 -3.16 2.39
N PHE A 7 -19.90 -3.54 3.37
CA PHE A 7 -19.63 -4.73 4.17
C PHE A 7 -19.83 -6.04 3.38
N GLU A 8 -20.78 -6.08 2.44
CA GLU A 8 -20.93 -7.21 1.50
C GLU A 8 -19.71 -7.39 0.58
N LYS A 9 -19.06 -6.29 0.21
CA LYS A 9 -17.89 -6.28 -0.67
C LYS A 9 -16.58 -6.23 0.11
N PHE A 10 -16.62 -6.44 1.43
CA PHE A 10 -15.46 -6.25 2.29
C PHE A 10 -14.28 -7.14 1.92
N GLU A 11 -14.53 -8.39 1.49
CA GLU A 11 -13.51 -9.31 1.01
C GLU A 11 -12.61 -8.71 -0.10
N LEU A 12 -13.15 -7.82 -0.94
CA LEU A 12 -12.40 -7.18 -2.02
C LEU A 12 -11.31 -6.22 -1.53
N PHE A 13 -11.45 -5.73 -0.29
CA PHE A 13 -10.52 -4.77 0.31
C PHE A 13 -9.71 -5.37 1.46
N ALA A 14 -10.00 -6.62 1.83
CA ALA A 14 -9.38 -7.29 2.96
C ALA A 14 -7.86 -7.41 2.79
N ASP A 15 -7.38 -7.52 1.56
CA ASP A 15 -5.95 -7.63 1.22
C ASP A 15 -5.15 -6.34 1.37
N ALA A 16 -5.83 -5.20 1.61
CA ALA A 16 -5.11 -3.96 1.86
C ALA A 16 -4.36 -4.04 3.20
N PRO A 17 -3.15 -3.45 3.30
CA PRO A 17 -2.42 -3.37 4.56
C PRO A 17 -3.30 -2.78 5.67
N ASN A 18 -3.37 -3.48 6.81
CA ASN A 18 -4.17 -3.11 7.98
C ASN A 18 -5.68 -2.93 7.70
N ALA A 19 -6.23 -3.54 6.64
CA ALA A 19 -7.64 -3.38 6.27
C ALA A 19 -8.61 -3.75 7.39
N VAL A 20 -8.38 -4.92 8.03
CA VAL A 20 -9.25 -5.42 9.10
C VAL A 20 -9.23 -4.47 10.31
N ALA A 21 -8.06 -3.96 10.70
CA ALA A 21 -7.93 -3.02 11.81
C ALA A 21 -8.69 -1.71 11.53
N LYS A 22 -8.48 -1.11 10.35
CA LYS A 22 -9.22 0.09 9.91
C LYS A 22 -10.73 -0.15 9.86
N MET A 23 -11.14 -1.36 9.50
CA MET A 23 -12.55 -1.73 9.46
C MET A 23 -13.17 -1.79 10.85
N ARG A 24 -12.50 -2.41 11.84
CA ARG A 24 -12.98 -2.44 13.23
C ARG A 24 -13.18 -1.03 13.78
N GLU A 25 -12.25 -0.13 13.47
CA GLU A 25 -12.33 1.29 13.83
C GLU A 25 -13.54 1.97 13.18
N LEU A 26 -13.76 1.76 11.87
CA LEU A 26 -14.91 2.30 11.16
C LEU A 26 -16.24 1.79 11.75
N VAL A 27 -16.36 0.49 12.03
CA VAL A 27 -17.56 -0.10 12.65
C VAL A 27 -17.85 0.59 13.99
N LEU A 28 -16.82 0.75 14.83
CA LEU A 28 -16.95 1.42 16.12
C LEU A 28 -17.37 2.88 15.97
N GLN A 29 -16.77 3.62 15.03
CA GLN A 29 -17.08 5.02 14.78
C GLN A 29 -18.52 5.20 14.28
N LEU A 30 -18.99 4.36 13.35
CA LEU A 30 -20.37 4.39 12.86
C LEU A 30 -21.37 4.04 13.97
N ALA A 31 -21.00 3.11 14.86
CA ALA A 31 -21.84 2.71 15.99
C ALA A 31 -22.09 3.87 16.95
N VAL A 32 -21.04 4.58 17.36
CA VAL A 32 -21.13 5.65 18.36
C VAL A 32 -21.65 6.97 17.80
N THR A 33 -21.70 7.12 16.48
CA THR A 33 -22.26 8.30 15.78
C THR A 33 -23.70 8.09 15.29
N GLY A 34 -24.29 6.91 15.53
CA GLY A 34 -25.66 6.60 15.11
C GLY A 34 -25.85 6.39 13.62
N LYS A 35 -24.75 6.09 12.90
CA LYS A 35 -24.72 5.85 11.45
C LYS A 35 -24.68 4.37 11.08
N LEU A 36 -24.50 3.47 12.05
CA LEU A 36 -24.36 2.02 11.80
C LEU A 36 -25.68 1.33 11.44
N VAL A 37 -26.80 1.81 11.98
CA VAL A 37 -28.12 1.23 11.77
C VAL A 37 -29.13 2.32 11.41
N GLU A 38 -30.17 1.96 10.66
CA GLU A 38 -31.26 2.90 10.35
C GLU A 38 -31.97 3.40 11.62
N GLN A 39 -32.29 4.69 11.63
CA GLN A 39 -33.10 5.36 12.65
C GLN A 39 -34.57 4.97 12.49
N ARG A 40 -35.25 4.62 13.58
CA ARG A 40 -36.64 4.12 13.56
C ARG A 40 -37.50 4.86 14.58
N GLU A 41 -38.47 5.65 14.10
CA GLU A 41 -39.35 6.43 14.96
C GLU A 41 -40.11 5.60 16.01
N ARG A 42 -40.49 4.36 15.66
CA ARG A 42 -41.18 3.43 16.58
C ARG A 42 -40.36 3.00 17.79
N GLU A 43 -39.05 3.27 17.82
CA GLU A 43 -38.14 2.88 18.90
C GLU A 43 -38.07 3.95 20.02
N GLY A 44 -38.83 5.04 19.88
CA GLY A 44 -38.93 6.12 20.87
C GLY A 44 -37.76 7.09 20.82
N SER A 45 -37.61 7.90 21.87
CA SER A 45 -36.51 8.85 21.98
C SER A 45 -35.60 8.54 23.18
N ALA A 46 -34.33 8.93 23.08
CA ALA A 46 -33.43 8.94 24.23
C ALA A 46 -33.93 9.85 25.35
N SER A 47 -34.80 10.83 25.03
CA SER A 47 -35.37 11.69 26.06
C SER A 47 -36.31 10.95 27.01
N ASP A 48 -37.09 10.02 26.48
CA ASP A 48 -38.00 9.17 27.26
C ASP A 48 -37.20 8.24 28.18
N LEU A 49 -36.21 7.54 27.61
CA LEU A 49 -35.30 6.66 28.35
C LEU A 49 -34.65 7.40 29.53
N MET A 50 -34.15 8.61 29.30
CA MET A 50 -33.48 9.34 30.36
C MET A 50 -34.45 9.88 31.43
N GLN A 51 -35.74 9.98 31.13
CA GLN A 51 -36.76 10.30 32.12
C GLN A 51 -37.00 9.09 33.04
N GLU A 52 -37.05 7.89 32.47
CA GLU A 52 -37.10 6.62 33.22
C GLU A 52 -35.87 6.45 34.11
N ILE A 53 -34.66 6.69 33.58
CA ILE A 53 -33.41 6.62 34.35
C ILE A 53 -33.40 7.59 35.53
N ARG A 54 -33.93 8.81 35.36
CA ARG A 54 -34.06 9.78 36.46
C ARG A 54 -34.99 9.26 37.56
N ALA A 55 -36.10 8.61 37.20
CA ALA A 55 -37.03 8.03 38.16
C ALA A 55 -36.40 6.85 38.91
N GLU A 56 -35.73 5.93 38.21
CA GLU A 56 -35.00 4.81 38.82
C GLU A 56 -33.92 5.31 39.78
N ARG A 57 -33.10 6.27 39.32
CA ARG A 57 -32.07 6.89 40.15
C ARG A 57 -32.64 7.49 41.43
N ALA A 58 -33.73 8.24 41.33
CA ALA A 58 -34.40 8.83 42.49
C ALA A 58 -34.85 7.73 43.48
N ALA A 59 -35.42 6.63 42.99
CA ALA A 59 -35.82 5.50 43.81
C ALA A 59 -34.63 4.82 44.51
N LEU A 60 -33.52 4.58 43.80
CA LEU A 60 -32.31 3.97 44.37
C LEU A 60 -31.63 4.86 45.42
N VAL A 61 -31.63 6.18 45.22
CA VAL A 61 -31.13 7.17 46.19
C VAL A 61 -32.04 7.19 47.42
N ALA A 62 -33.36 7.21 47.25
CA ALA A 62 -34.32 7.17 48.35
C ALA A 62 -34.17 5.89 49.19
N ALA A 63 -33.90 4.75 48.53
CA ALA A 63 -33.62 3.47 49.16
C ALA A 63 -32.20 3.36 49.76
N ARG A 64 -31.37 4.42 49.68
CA ARG A 64 -29.96 4.45 50.13
C ARG A 64 -29.07 3.37 49.51
N LYS A 65 -29.45 2.85 48.34
CA LYS A 65 -28.65 1.86 47.60
C LYS A 65 -27.47 2.50 46.86
N ILE A 66 -27.62 3.76 46.45
CA ILE A 66 -26.58 4.51 45.76
C ILE A 66 -26.45 5.92 46.37
N LYS A 67 -25.28 6.53 46.21
CA LYS A 67 -25.06 7.93 46.62
C LYS A 67 -25.69 8.89 45.60
N ALA A 68 -26.31 9.96 46.09
CA ALA A 68 -26.74 11.05 45.23
C ALA A 68 -25.52 11.72 44.59
N ARG A 69 -25.56 11.93 43.27
CA ARG A 69 -24.56 12.70 42.52
C ARG A 69 -25.25 13.87 41.83
N LYS A 70 -24.63 15.03 41.76
CA LYS A 70 -25.11 16.08 40.87
C LYS A 70 -24.65 15.74 39.44
N SER A 71 -25.51 15.96 38.47
CA SER A 71 -25.16 15.93 37.04
C SER A 71 -25.58 17.24 36.40
N ALA A 72 -24.75 17.74 35.50
CA ALA A 72 -24.99 18.91 34.69
C ALA A 72 -25.23 18.50 33.23
N PRO A 73 -26.06 19.23 32.48
CA PRO A 73 -26.23 18.97 31.06
C PRO A 73 -24.89 19.04 30.30
N VAL A 74 -24.79 18.33 29.18
CA VAL A 74 -23.67 18.45 28.25
C VAL A 74 -23.89 19.71 27.41
N LEU A 75 -22.91 20.60 27.41
CA LEU A 75 -22.95 21.86 26.66
C LEU A 75 -22.63 21.61 25.18
N ILE A 76 -22.99 22.55 24.30
CA ILE A 76 -22.81 22.40 22.84
C ILE A 76 -21.32 22.35 22.47
N ASP A 77 -20.48 23.13 23.14
CA ASP A 77 -19.03 23.19 22.94
C ASP A 77 -18.29 21.94 23.42
N GLU A 78 -18.92 21.11 24.26
CA GLU A 78 -18.39 19.82 24.68
C GLU A 78 -18.73 18.68 23.70
N GLN A 79 -19.64 18.91 22.74
CA GLN A 79 -20.11 17.86 21.84
C GLN A 79 -19.12 17.65 20.69
N PRO A 80 -18.53 16.45 20.55
CA PRO A 80 -17.50 16.20 19.54
C PRO A 80 -18.05 16.11 18.11
N PHE A 81 -19.35 15.85 17.95
CA PHE A 81 -20.02 15.70 16.65
C PHE A 81 -21.56 15.78 16.81
N ASP A 82 -22.24 15.97 15.67
CA ASP A 82 -23.69 15.92 15.58
C ASP A 82 -24.23 14.49 15.72
N ILE A 83 -25.32 14.33 16.48
CA ILE A 83 -26.00 13.06 16.72
C ILE A 83 -27.39 13.04 16.08
N PRO A 84 -27.97 11.85 15.82
CA PRO A 84 -29.35 11.74 15.33
C PRO A 84 -30.35 12.43 16.26
N ALA A 85 -31.44 12.95 15.68
CA ALA A 85 -32.47 13.69 16.43
C ALA A 85 -33.13 12.89 17.57
N ALA A 86 -33.19 11.56 17.44
CA ALA A 86 -33.73 10.68 18.48
C ALA A 86 -32.76 10.45 19.66
N TRP A 87 -31.48 10.79 19.49
CA TRP A 87 -30.43 10.60 20.48
C TRP A 87 -30.29 11.82 21.40
N ARG A 88 -29.54 11.64 22.49
CA ARG A 88 -29.21 12.76 23.38
C ARG A 88 -27.86 12.61 24.05
N TRP A 89 -27.12 13.71 24.14
CA TRP A 89 -25.92 13.77 24.98
C TRP A 89 -26.28 13.74 26.47
N ALA A 90 -25.57 12.92 27.24
CA ALA A 90 -25.69 12.81 28.69
C ALA A 90 -24.31 12.69 29.34
N ARG A 91 -24.23 12.83 30.67
CA ARG A 91 -23.00 12.53 31.42
C ARG A 91 -22.93 11.05 31.75
N LEU A 92 -21.73 10.51 31.94
CA LEU A 92 -21.54 9.14 32.42
C LEU A 92 -22.27 8.89 33.74
N SER A 93 -22.31 9.89 34.63
CA SER A 93 -23.08 9.84 35.88
C SER A 93 -24.60 9.77 35.71
N ASP A 94 -25.13 10.01 34.51
CA ASP A 94 -26.56 9.87 34.20
C ASP A 94 -26.91 8.52 33.59
N VAL A 95 -25.93 7.72 33.14
CA VAL A 95 -26.18 6.41 32.49
C VAL A 95 -25.68 5.23 33.31
N GLY A 96 -24.86 5.49 34.33
CA GLY A 96 -24.41 4.46 35.26
C GLY A 96 -24.09 5.00 36.65
N TYR A 97 -23.97 4.08 37.60
CA TYR A 97 -23.72 4.39 39.00
C TYR A 97 -22.70 3.43 39.63
N GLU A 98 -22.18 3.84 40.78
CA GLU A 98 -21.26 3.03 41.59
C GLU A 98 -22.07 2.17 42.58
N LEU A 99 -21.72 0.90 42.70
CA LEU A 99 -22.36 -0.03 43.65
C LEU A 99 -21.91 0.18 45.10
N GLY A 100 -20.88 1.00 45.32
CA GLY A 100 -20.36 1.31 46.65
C GLY A 100 -18.92 0.83 46.85
N GLN A 101 -18.43 1.06 48.07
CA GLN A 101 -17.14 0.56 48.51
C GLN A 101 -17.30 -0.17 49.84
N LYS A 102 -16.58 -1.28 50.00
CA LYS A 102 -16.49 -2.00 51.27
C LYS A 102 -15.08 -2.50 51.52
N VAL A 103 -14.77 -2.78 52.79
CA VAL A 103 -13.61 -3.60 53.14
C VAL A 103 -14.05 -5.06 53.03
N PRO A 104 -13.30 -5.94 52.36
CA PRO A 104 -13.64 -7.36 52.30
C PRO A 104 -13.67 -7.96 53.71
N ASP A 105 -14.73 -8.70 54.01
CA ASP A 105 -15.05 -9.32 55.31
C ASP A 105 -15.09 -10.86 55.24
N ARG A 106 -15.02 -11.40 54.03
CA ARG A 106 -14.95 -12.82 53.67
C ARG A 106 -14.05 -13.01 52.45
N ARG A 107 -13.68 -14.24 52.16
CA ARG A 107 -12.95 -14.61 50.94
C ARG A 107 -13.64 -14.02 49.70
N PHE A 108 -12.86 -13.39 48.83
CA PHE A 108 -13.38 -12.57 47.72
C PHE A 108 -12.51 -12.69 46.47
N THR A 109 -13.10 -12.41 45.31
CA THR A 109 -12.38 -12.36 44.03
C THR A 109 -11.87 -10.94 43.82
N TYR A 110 -10.55 -10.76 43.68
CA TYR A 110 -9.95 -9.44 43.48
C TYR A 110 -9.73 -9.15 41.99
N ILE A 111 -10.27 -8.02 41.53
CA ILE A 111 -10.10 -7.55 40.14
C ILE A 111 -9.24 -6.30 40.16
N ASP A 112 -8.00 -6.43 39.70
CA ASP A 112 -7.05 -5.33 39.55
C ASP A 112 -6.82 -4.98 38.07
N VAL A 113 -5.93 -4.03 37.78
CA VAL A 113 -5.65 -3.63 36.38
C VAL A 113 -4.96 -4.77 35.60
N GLY A 114 -4.11 -5.57 36.27
CA GLY A 114 -3.47 -6.74 35.64
C GLY A 114 -4.45 -7.88 35.32
N SER A 115 -5.63 -7.87 35.92
CA SER A 115 -6.70 -8.83 35.67
C SER A 115 -7.48 -8.56 34.38
N ILE A 116 -7.19 -7.48 33.64
CA ILE A 116 -7.93 -7.10 32.43
C ILE A 116 -7.20 -7.60 31.19
N ASP A 117 -7.92 -8.34 30.35
CA ASP A 117 -7.50 -8.64 28.97
C ASP A 117 -7.97 -7.47 28.10
N SER A 118 -7.08 -6.50 27.86
CA SER A 118 -7.38 -5.26 27.12
C SER A 118 -7.75 -5.51 25.66
N ASP A 119 -7.25 -6.59 25.08
CA ASP A 119 -7.45 -6.96 23.67
C ASP A 119 -8.86 -7.51 23.49
N LYS A 120 -9.31 -8.36 24.41
CA LYS A 120 -10.66 -8.94 24.41
C LYS A 120 -11.70 -8.08 25.15
N GLY A 121 -11.27 -7.08 25.92
CA GLY A 121 -12.16 -6.22 26.70
C GLY A 121 -12.92 -6.95 27.79
N ARG A 122 -12.32 -7.97 28.40
CA ARG A 122 -12.94 -8.83 29.41
C ARG A 122 -12.05 -8.99 30.64
N VAL A 123 -12.67 -9.34 31.77
CA VAL A 123 -11.91 -9.77 32.96
C VAL A 123 -11.29 -11.14 32.66
N SER A 124 -10.00 -11.29 32.93
CA SER A 124 -9.27 -12.54 32.76
C SER A 124 -9.89 -13.67 33.58
N GLU A 125 -9.84 -14.90 33.05
CA GLU A 125 -10.25 -16.10 33.77
C GLU A 125 -9.31 -16.43 34.94
N ARG A 126 -8.12 -15.81 34.99
CA ARG A 126 -7.11 -16.00 36.04
C ARG A 126 -7.13 -14.85 37.05
N VAL A 127 -8.29 -14.56 37.63
CA VAL A 127 -8.42 -13.61 38.75
C VAL A 127 -8.09 -14.28 40.08
N GLU A 128 -7.39 -13.56 40.95
CA GLU A 128 -6.99 -14.06 42.26
C GLU A 128 -8.15 -14.06 43.25
N THR A 129 -8.24 -15.12 44.05
CA THR A 129 -9.13 -15.18 45.22
C THR A 129 -8.29 -14.97 46.47
N LEU A 130 -8.66 -13.98 47.29
CA LEU A 130 -7.89 -13.55 48.45
C LEU A 130 -8.71 -13.68 49.74
N GLU A 131 -8.01 -13.88 50.86
CA GLU A 131 -8.62 -13.77 52.19
C GLU A 131 -8.74 -12.29 52.64
N PRO A 132 -9.68 -11.95 53.53
CA PRO A 132 -9.88 -10.57 54.02
C PRO A 132 -8.62 -9.90 54.58
N ASN A 133 -7.76 -10.67 55.26
CA ASN A 133 -6.51 -10.19 55.86
C ASN A 133 -5.39 -9.94 54.83
N GLU A 134 -5.51 -10.51 53.64
CA GLU A 134 -4.59 -10.34 52.50
C GLU A 134 -5.04 -9.21 51.56
N ALA A 135 -6.22 -8.64 51.80
CA ALA A 135 -6.83 -7.64 50.94
C ALA A 135 -5.93 -6.40 50.77
N PRO A 136 -5.48 -6.10 49.53
CA PRO A 136 -4.76 -4.87 49.26
C PRO A 136 -5.56 -3.64 49.69
N SER A 137 -4.88 -2.55 50.03
CA SER A 137 -5.55 -1.29 50.42
C SER A 137 -6.50 -0.76 49.33
N ARG A 138 -6.24 -1.11 48.06
CA ARG A 138 -7.05 -0.76 46.90
C ARG A 138 -8.25 -1.68 46.66
N ALA A 139 -8.35 -2.86 47.27
CA ALA A 139 -9.47 -3.78 47.08
C ALA A 139 -10.71 -3.26 47.83
N ARG A 140 -11.50 -2.37 47.19
CA ARG A 140 -12.60 -1.68 47.87
C ARG A 140 -13.87 -1.55 47.04
N LYS A 141 -13.80 -1.42 45.71
CA LYS A 141 -14.97 -1.06 44.90
C LYS A 141 -15.82 -2.31 44.63
N GLN A 142 -17.11 -2.23 44.94
CA GLN A 142 -18.04 -3.32 44.68
C GLN A 142 -18.40 -3.36 43.19
N VAL A 143 -18.45 -4.56 42.62
CA VAL A 143 -18.88 -4.79 41.24
C VAL A 143 -19.87 -5.94 41.19
N ALA A 144 -20.65 -6.01 40.13
CA ALA A 144 -21.62 -7.08 39.90
C ALA A 144 -21.65 -7.42 38.41
N LYS A 145 -22.31 -8.53 38.07
CA LYS A 145 -22.56 -8.89 36.68
C LYS A 145 -23.21 -7.72 35.92
N GLY A 146 -22.71 -7.45 34.74
CA GLY A 146 -23.14 -6.35 33.87
C GLY A 146 -22.44 -5.02 34.12
N THR A 147 -21.67 -4.86 35.21
CA THR A 147 -20.89 -3.65 35.49
C THR A 147 -19.78 -3.47 34.45
N VAL A 148 -19.65 -2.25 33.93
CA VAL A 148 -18.48 -1.83 33.14
C VAL A 148 -17.45 -1.21 34.07
N ILE A 149 -16.22 -1.72 34.05
CA ILE A 149 -15.08 -1.19 34.80
C ILE A 149 -14.08 -0.55 33.85
N TYR A 150 -13.58 0.62 34.22
CA TYR A 150 -12.69 1.43 33.39
C TYR A 150 -11.46 1.85 34.18
N SER A 151 -10.24 1.48 33.76
CA SER A 151 -9.03 1.89 34.47
C SER A 151 -8.84 3.40 34.37
N THR A 152 -8.92 4.10 35.51
CA THR A 152 -8.66 5.55 35.58
C THR A 152 -7.17 5.86 35.64
N VAL A 153 -6.33 4.83 35.80
CA VAL A 153 -4.86 4.90 35.71
C VAL A 153 -4.43 4.46 34.33
N ARG A 154 -3.58 5.27 33.67
CA ARG A 154 -3.12 5.06 32.28
C ARG A 154 -4.27 4.66 31.33
N PRO A 155 -5.36 5.44 31.27
CA PRO A 155 -6.57 5.09 30.55
C PRO A 155 -6.38 4.90 29.03
N TYR A 156 -5.31 5.47 28.44
CA TYR A 156 -4.94 5.23 27.04
C TYR A 156 -4.57 3.77 26.72
N LEU A 157 -4.32 2.94 27.74
CA LEU A 157 -4.11 1.50 27.56
C LEU A 157 -5.43 0.72 27.39
N LEU A 158 -6.58 1.39 27.49
CA LEU A 158 -7.91 0.82 27.28
C LEU A 158 -8.17 -0.46 28.10
N ASN A 159 -7.63 -0.49 29.33
CA ASN A 159 -7.96 -1.50 30.34
C ASN A 159 -9.39 -1.28 30.84
N ILE A 160 -10.33 -1.76 30.04
CA ILE A 160 -11.78 -1.62 30.21
C ILE A 160 -12.38 -3.01 30.03
N ALA A 161 -13.29 -3.38 30.92
CA ALA A 161 -13.97 -4.67 30.83
C ALA A 161 -15.42 -4.60 31.26
N ILE A 162 -16.21 -5.52 30.74
CA ILE A 162 -17.54 -5.83 31.27
C ILE A 162 -17.39 -7.03 32.21
N VAL A 163 -18.00 -6.95 33.39
CA VAL A 163 -18.10 -8.10 34.30
C VAL A 163 -19.20 -9.03 33.78
N GLU A 164 -18.85 -9.97 32.91
CA GLU A 164 -19.84 -10.81 32.19
C GLU A 164 -20.19 -12.12 32.91
N HIS A 165 -19.34 -12.58 33.81
CA HIS A 165 -19.49 -13.87 34.47
C HIS A 165 -19.76 -13.74 35.97
N ASP A 166 -20.47 -14.73 36.50
CA ASP A 166 -20.66 -14.88 37.94
C ASP A 166 -19.38 -15.46 38.54
N PHE A 167 -18.90 -14.87 39.63
CA PHE A 167 -17.74 -15.37 40.36
C PHE A 167 -18.20 -16.25 41.51
N GLU A 168 -17.43 -17.29 41.83
CA GLU A 168 -17.67 -18.15 42.98
C GLU A 168 -17.68 -17.34 44.29
N HIS A 169 -16.73 -16.42 44.43
CA HIS A 169 -16.61 -15.51 45.55
C HIS A 169 -16.93 -14.08 45.12
N GLU A 170 -17.48 -13.28 46.03
CA GLU A 170 -17.89 -11.90 45.78
C GLU A 170 -16.77 -11.09 45.10
N PRO A 171 -17.05 -10.44 43.95
CA PRO A 171 -16.03 -9.70 43.24
C PRO A 171 -15.85 -8.28 43.79
N ILE A 172 -14.59 -7.92 44.04
CA ILE A 172 -14.19 -6.60 44.53
C ILE A 172 -13.09 -6.06 43.61
N ALA A 173 -13.35 -4.90 43.03
CA ALA A 173 -12.42 -4.23 42.13
C ALA A 173 -11.48 -3.27 42.88
N SER A 174 -10.31 -3.06 42.29
CA SER A 174 -9.35 -2.04 42.70
C SER A 174 -9.95 -0.63 42.64
N THR A 175 -9.56 0.24 43.57
CA THR A 175 -9.88 1.68 43.52
C THR A 175 -9.29 2.39 42.30
N ALA A 176 -8.41 1.75 41.54
CA ALA A 176 -7.92 2.24 40.25
C ALA A 176 -8.96 2.21 39.12
N PHE A 177 -10.15 1.66 39.36
CA PHE A 177 -11.23 1.61 38.38
C PHE A 177 -12.32 2.65 38.65
N GLY A 178 -12.82 3.28 37.60
CA GLY A 178 -14.16 3.86 37.55
C GLY A 178 -15.18 2.74 37.39
N ILE A 179 -16.30 2.82 38.12
CA ILE A 179 -17.34 1.79 38.15
C ILE A 179 -18.62 2.36 37.55
N LEU A 180 -19.09 1.72 36.49
CA LEU A 180 -20.33 2.08 35.81
C LEU A 180 -21.23 0.85 35.76
N HIS A 181 -22.05 0.66 36.80
CA HIS A 181 -23.19 -0.24 36.71
C HIS A 181 -24.32 0.49 35.99
N PRO A 182 -24.82 -0.02 34.85
CA PRO A 182 -25.79 0.69 34.03
C PRO A 182 -27.14 0.85 34.74
N PHE A 183 -27.82 1.97 34.50
CA PHE A 183 -29.24 2.10 34.81
C PHE A 183 -30.09 1.26 33.84
N LEU A 184 -31.36 1.01 34.20
CA LEU A 184 -32.30 0.27 33.38
C LEU A 184 -32.41 0.89 31.98
N GLY A 185 -32.36 0.05 30.96
CA GLY A 185 -32.42 0.46 29.54
C GLY A 185 -31.08 0.86 28.93
N ILE A 186 -30.04 1.11 29.72
CA ILE A 186 -28.67 1.32 29.21
C ILE A 186 -28.01 -0.03 28.94
N ASN A 187 -27.59 -0.24 27.70
CA ASN A 187 -26.85 -1.42 27.30
C ASN A 187 -25.37 -1.29 27.71
N ASN A 188 -24.87 -2.22 28.50
CA ASN A 188 -23.49 -2.23 28.98
C ASN A 188 -22.45 -2.40 27.87
N ARG A 189 -22.75 -3.16 26.81
CA ARG A 189 -21.86 -3.33 25.65
C ARG A 189 -21.78 -2.04 24.84
N PHE A 190 -22.89 -1.34 24.63
CA PHE A 190 -22.88 -0.01 24.01
C PHE A 190 -22.03 0.98 24.82
N LEU A 191 -22.23 1.02 26.15
CA LEU A 191 -21.41 1.82 27.05
C LEU A 191 -19.93 1.46 26.96
N PHE A 192 -19.59 0.17 26.97
CA PHE A 192 -18.22 -0.33 26.81
C PHE A 192 -17.59 0.14 25.49
N HIS A 193 -18.31 0.05 24.38
CA HIS A 193 -17.82 0.51 23.07
C HIS A 193 -17.62 2.03 23.03
N TRP A 194 -18.53 2.82 23.62
CA TRP A 194 -18.33 4.27 23.75
C TRP A 194 -17.05 4.60 24.52
N LEU A 195 -16.80 3.93 25.64
CA LEU A 195 -15.60 4.16 26.46
C LEU A 195 -14.29 3.80 25.74
N ARG A 196 -14.34 2.98 24.68
CA ARG A 196 -13.20 2.64 23.81
C ARG A 196 -13.09 3.52 22.57
N SER A 197 -14.06 4.39 22.32
CA SER A 197 -14.08 5.25 21.14
C SER A 197 -13.00 6.33 21.20
N ALA A 198 -12.54 6.77 20.03
CA ALA A 198 -11.55 7.84 19.93
C ALA A 198 -11.99 9.15 20.62
N PRO A 199 -13.24 9.64 20.48
CA PRO A 199 -13.71 10.85 21.17
C PRO A 199 -13.61 10.74 22.70
N PHE A 200 -14.02 9.62 23.29
CA PHE A 200 -13.94 9.44 24.73
C PHE A 200 -12.49 9.28 25.22
N THR A 201 -11.66 8.58 24.45
CA THR A 201 -10.23 8.43 24.74
C THR A 201 -9.54 9.80 24.75
N ALA A 202 -9.85 10.67 23.78
CA ALA A 202 -9.34 12.04 23.73
C ALA A 202 -9.78 12.87 24.94
N TYR A 203 -11.07 12.79 25.33
CA TYR A 203 -11.58 13.45 26.53
C TYR A 203 -10.80 13.05 27.79
N VAL A 204 -10.59 11.75 27.98
CA VAL A 204 -9.89 11.26 29.17
C VAL A 204 -8.42 11.68 29.14
N GLN A 205 -7.77 11.63 27.97
CA GLN A 205 -6.38 12.08 27.80
C GLN A 205 -6.18 13.56 28.17
N ASP A 206 -7.08 14.44 27.76
CA ASP A 206 -7.06 15.85 28.15
C ASP A 206 -7.32 16.05 29.67
N GLY A 207 -8.15 15.18 30.24
CA GLY A 207 -8.48 15.20 31.66
C GLY A 207 -7.36 14.75 32.61
N MET A 208 -6.35 14.04 32.10
CA MET A 208 -5.31 13.36 32.89
C MET A 208 -4.29 14.31 33.52
N LYS A 209 -3.78 13.91 34.69
CA LYS A 209 -2.69 14.61 35.39
C LYS A 209 -1.58 13.64 35.81
N GLY A 210 -0.35 14.15 35.89
CA GLY A 210 0.85 13.44 36.36
C GLY A 210 1.70 12.85 35.23
N MET A 211 3.02 13.07 35.25
CA MET A 211 3.94 12.60 34.20
C MET A 211 4.30 11.11 34.31
N ALA A 212 4.53 10.59 35.52
CA ALA A 212 4.97 9.20 35.72
C ALA A 212 3.80 8.19 35.83
N TYR A 213 2.68 8.62 36.40
CA TYR A 213 1.45 7.83 36.52
C TYR A 213 0.25 8.69 36.11
N PRO A 214 0.03 8.85 34.80
CA PRO A 214 -1.08 9.63 34.30
C PRO A 214 -2.41 9.02 34.73
N ALA A 215 -3.26 9.80 35.40
CA ALA A 215 -4.56 9.35 35.87
C ALA A 215 -5.64 10.44 35.73
N ILE A 216 -6.89 10.01 35.54
CA ILE A 216 -8.08 10.85 35.63
C ILE A 216 -8.76 10.61 36.99
N ASN A 217 -9.25 11.68 37.63
CA ASN A 217 -9.98 11.52 38.89
C ASN A 217 -11.45 11.13 38.64
N ASP A 218 -12.10 10.56 39.66
CA ASP A 218 -13.48 10.09 39.56
C ASP A 218 -14.43 11.23 39.14
N GLU A 219 -14.32 12.43 39.73
CA GLU A 219 -15.20 13.56 39.40
C GLU A 219 -15.17 13.94 37.91
N LYS A 220 -13.97 14.05 37.32
CA LYS A 220 -13.82 14.28 35.88
C LYS A 220 -14.31 13.09 35.09
N PHE A 221 -13.93 11.87 35.45
CA PHE A 221 -14.35 10.67 34.74
C PHE A 221 -15.87 10.57 34.62
N TYR A 222 -16.61 10.73 35.71
CA TYR A 222 -18.09 10.67 35.68
C TYR A 222 -18.77 11.89 35.05
N SER A 223 -18.01 12.96 34.81
CA SER A 223 -18.43 14.14 34.04
C SER A 223 -18.19 13.98 32.54
N GLY A 224 -17.58 12.86 32.10
CA GLY A 224 -17.46 12.53 30.68
C GLY A 224 -18.82 12.45 29.99
N TYR A 225 -18.87 12.86 28.73
CA TYR A 225 -20.07 12.83 27.91
C TYR A 225 -20.26 11.46 27.24
N ILE A 226 -21.51 11.13 26.90
CA ILE A 226 -21.90 9.94 26.14
C ILE A 226 -23.12 10.26 25.25
N PRO A 227 -23.14 9.82 23.98
CA PRO A 227 -24.32 9.95 23.13
C PRO A 227 -25.24 8.77 23.41
N VAL A 228 -26.45 9.02 23.90
CA VAL A 228 -27.40 8.00 24.33
C VAL A 228 -28.46 7.80 23.24
N PRO A 229 -28.57 6.60 22.64
CA PRO A 229 -29.69 6.21 21.79
C PRO A 229 -30.88 5.71 22.63
N PRO A 230 -32.09 5.58 22.04
CA PRO A 230 -33.16 4.76 22.60
C PRO A 230 -32.71 3.32 22.91
N SER A 231 -33.28 2.71 23.96
CA SER A 231 -32.84 1.38 24.45
C SER A 231 -32.92 0.27 23.40
N ALA A 232 -33.93 0.31 22.53
CA ALA A 232 -34.09 -0.66 21.45
C ALA A 232 -33.01 -0.50 20.37
N GLU A 233 -32.67 0.75 20.05
CA GLU A 233 -31.62 1.05 19.08
C GLU A 233 -30.24 0.65 19.60
N GLN A 234 -29.93 0.89 20.89
CA GLN A 234 -28.69 0.42 21.52
C GLN A 234 -28.46 -1.09 21.30
N ARG A 235 -29.50 -1.91 21.48
CA ARG A 235 -29.42 -3.37 21.25
C ARG A 235 -29.17 -3.71 19.78
N ARG A 236 -29.81 -2.99 18.85
CA ARG A 236 -29.58 -3.16 17.40
C ARG A 236 -28.16 -2.77 16.99
N ILE A 237 -27.64 -1.67 17.52
CA ILE A 237 -26.27 -1.21 17.28
C ILE A 237 -25.29 -2.29 17.72
N VAL A 238 -25.40 -2.75 18.97
CA VAL A 238 -24.51 -3.79 19.52
C VAL A 238 -24.61 -5.10 18.72
N ALA A 239 -25.82 -5.55 18.37
CA ALA A 239 -25.98 -6.75 17.56
C ALA A 239 -25.32 -6.61 16.19
N LYS A 240 -25.42 -5.43 15.55
CA LYS A 240 -24.78 -5.18 14.26
C LYS A 240 -23.26 -5.05 14.39
N MET A 241 -22.76 -4.46 15.46
CA MET A 241 -21.32 -4.44 15.76
C MET A 241 -20.77 -5.85 15.93
N ASP A 242 -21.43 -6.69 16.73
CA ASP A 242 -21.00 -8.08 16.96
C ASP A 242 -20.95 -8.87 15.63
N GLU A 243 -21.95 -8.71 14.77
CA GLU A 243 -21.97 -9.31 13.42
C GLU A 243 -20.75 -8.90 12.57
N LEU A 244 -20.46 -7.59 12.53
CA LEU A 244 -19.39 -7.04 11.70
C LEU A 244 -17.99 -7.30 12.27
N MET A 245 -17.84 -7.30 13.59
CA MET A 245 -16.60 -7.68 14.26
C MET A 245 -16.29 -9.16 14.04
N ALA A 246 -17.30 -10.04 14.10
CA ALA A 246 -17.13 -11.44 13.76
C ALA A 246 -16.77 -11.66 12.27
N LEU A 247 -17.27 -10.81 11.36
CA LEU A 247 -16.83 -10.82 9.97
C LEU A 247 -15.35 -10.40 9.85
N CYS A 248 -14.93 -9.37 10.57
CA CYS A 248 -13.52 -8.97 10.65
C CYS A 248 -12.63 -10.11 11.16
N ASP A 249 -13.03 -10.78 12.24
CA ASP A 249 -12.30 -11.93 12.80
C ASP A 249 -12.12 -13.06 11.78
N ARG A 250 -13.19 -13.42 11.05
CA ARG A 250 -13.14 -14.46 10.02
C ARG A 250 -12.17 -14.11 8.89
N LEU A 251 -12.19 -12.86 8.43
CA LEU A 251 -11.34 -12.42 7.31
C LEU A 251 -9.87 -12.33 7.70
N GLU A 252 -9.59 -11.92 8.92
CA GLU A 252 -8.25 -11.95 9.49
C GLU A 252 -7.71 -13.39 9.56
N ALA A 253 -8.53 -14.34 10.01
CA ALA A 253 -8.16 -15.75 10.04
C ALA A 253 -7.90 -16.33 8.63
N GLN A 254 -8.77 -16.01 7.66
CA GLN A 254 -8.61 -16.44 6.26
C GLN A 254 -7.35 -15.87 5.62
N GLN A 255 -7.01 -14.61 5.88
CA GLN A 255 -5.74 -14.02 5.41
C GLN A 255 -4.55 -14.75 5.99
N GLN A 256 -4.55 -14.99 7.30
CA GLN A 256 -3.45 -15.68 7.97
C GLN A 256 -3.28 -17.12 7.46
N GLU A 257 -4.37 -17.84 7.21
CA GLU A 257 -4.34 -19.17 6.62
C GLU A 257 -3.79 -19.15 5.19
N ARG A 258 -4.26 -18.21 4.35
CA ARG A 258 -3.76 -18.02 2.98
C ARG A 258 -2.26 -17.72 2.97
N ASP A 259 -1.81 -16.80 3.81
CA ASP A 259 -0.40 -16.40 3.87
C ASP A 259 0.48 -17.57 4.34
N THR A 260 0.00 -18.35 5.31
CA THR A 260 0.67 -19.57 5.76
C THR A 260 0.76 -20.61 4.64
N CYS A 261 -0.35 -20.84 3.92
CA CYS A 261 -0.40 -21.75 2.79
C CYS A 261 0.52 -21.31 1.64
N HIS A 262 0.50 -20.03 1.28
CA HIS A 262 1.39 -19.45 0.28
C HIS A 262 2.85 -19.59 0.68
N ALA A 263 3.19 -19.34 1.95
CA ALA A 263 4.56 -19.50 2.45
C ALA A 263 5.02 -20.97 2.39
N ALA A 264 4.14 -21.92 2.76
CA ALA A 264 4.43 -23.35 2.66
C ALA A 264 4.63 -23.78 1.20
N LEU A 265 3.77 -23.32 0.28
CA LEU A 265 3.85 -23.62 -1.15
C LEU A 265 5.08 -22.97 -1.80
N ALA A 266 5.41 -21.73 -1.44
CA ALA A 266 6.64 -21.05 -1.85
C ALA A 266 7.88 -21.84 -1.42
N ARG A 267 7.93 -22.29 -0.15
CA ARG A 267 9.02 -23.12 0.37
C ARG A 267 9.12 -24.47 -0.34
N ALA A 268 8.00 -25.14 -0.58
CA ALA A 268 7.97 -26.42 -1.29
C ALA A 268 8.42 -26.28 -2.76
N SER A 269 7.97 -25.21 -3.44
CA SER A 269 8.37 -24.89 -4.80
C SER A 269 9.86 -24.56 -4.89
N LEU A 270 10.39 -23.78 -3.95
CA LEU A 270 11.83 -23.52 -3.83
C LEU A 270 12.62 -24.81 -3.61
N SER A 271 12.14 -25.70 -2.73
CA SER A 271 12.80 -27.00 -2.46
C SER A 271 12.83 -27.90 -3.70
N ARG A 272 11.69 -28.09 -4.37
CA ARG A 272 11.61 -28.89 -5.61
C ARG A 272 12.48 -28.32 -6.71
N PHE A 273 12.50 -27.00 -6.81
CA PHE A 273 13.35 -26.31 -7.76
C PHE A 273 14.85 -26.49 -7.40
N ALA A 274 15.23 -26.46 -6.12
CA ALA A 274 16.62 -26.67 -5.68
C ALA A 274 17.12 -28.11 -5.87
N GLU A 275 16.24 -29.11 -5.84
CA GLU A 275 16.57 -30.52 -6.09
C GLU A 275 16.99 -30.77 -7.55
N ALA A 276 16.26 -30.20 -8.51
CA ALA A 276 16.54 -30.36 -9.94
C ALA A 276 16.35 -29.03 -10.70
N PRO A 277 17.21 -28.03 -10.46
CA PRO A 277 17.10 -26.74 -11.11
C PRO A 277 17.53 -26.87 -12.56
N THR A 278 16.62 -26.50 -13.45
CA THR A 278 16.85 -26.46 -14.87
C THR A 278 16.35 -25.12 -15.41
N PRO A 279 16.87 -24.66 -16.55
CA PRO A 279 16.32 -23.48 -17.21
C PRO A 279 14.81 -23.58 -17.50
N ALA A 280 14.28 -24.81 -17.64
CA ALA A 280 12.88 -25.07 -17.97
C ALA A 280 11.90 -24.95 -16.78
N ASN A 281 12.37 -25.11 -15.53
CA ASN A 281 11.52 -24.94 -14.33
C ASN A 281 11.76 -23.62 -13.60
N LEU A 282 12.54 -22.71 -14.21
CA LEU A 282 12.83 -21.40 -13.65
C LEU A 282 11.58 -20.51 -13.54
N ASP A 283 10.63 -20.67 -14.46
CA ASP A 283 9.34 -19.96 -14.43
C ASP A 283 8.49 -20.31 -13.19
N CYS A 284 8.72 -21.49 -12.59
CA CYS A 284 8.04 -21.88 -11.35
C CYS A 284 8.39 -20.97 -10.16
N LEU A 285 9.54 -20.30 -10.20
CA LEU A 285 9.95 -19.33 -9.18
C LEU A 285 9.10 -18.04 -9.23
N PHE A 286 8.48 -17.74 -10.36
CA PHE A 286 7.73 -16.50 -10.58
C PHE A 286 6.21 -16.71 -10.65
N HIS A 287 5.73 -17.85 -10.16
CA HIS A 287 4.32 -18.20 -10.25
C HIS A 287 3.44 -17.36 -9.31
N LYS A 288 2.34 -16.81 -9.82
CA LYS A 288 1.47 -15.86 -9.09
C LYS A 288 0.73 -16.48 -7.90
N SER A 289 0.46 -17.79 -7.92
CA SER A 289 -0.33 -18.46 -6.88
C SER A 289 0.43 -18.75 -5.58
N TYR A 290 1.75 -18.52 -5.54
CA TYR A 290 2.56 -18.68 -4.34
C TYR A 290 3.75 -17.72 -4.42
N PRO A 291 3.53 -16.43 -4.13
CA PRO A 291 4.58 -15.45 -4.28
C PRO A 291 5.75 -15.77 -3.34
N ILE A 292 6.91 -16.07 -3.92
CA ILE A 292 8.16 -16.15 -3.18
C ILE A 292 8.62 -14.72 -2.88
N THR A 293 9.15 -14.48 -1.68
CA THR A 293 9.60 -13.14 -1.33
C THR A 293 10.75 -12.70 -2.26
N PRO A 294 10.87 -11.41 -2.61
CA PRO A 294 11.99 -10.92 -3.40
C PRO A 294 13.35 -11.31 -2.81
N ALA A 295 13.48 -11.30 -1.49
CA ALA A 295 14.71 -11.72 -0.80
C ALA A 295 15.05 -13.20 -1.05
N ASP A 296 14.07 -14.10 -0.91
CA ASP A 296 14.27 -15.53 -1.14
C ASP A 296 14.55 -15.85 -2.60
N LEU A 297 13.90 -15.13 -3.53
CA LEU A 297 14.17 -15.23 -4.97
C LEU A 297 15.62 -14.87 -5.28
N ARG A 298 16.11 -13.71 -4.81
CA ARG A 298 17.49 -13.26 -5.07
C ARG A 298 18.50 -14.27 -4.55
N LYS A 299 18.29 -14.78 -3.32
CA LYS A 299 19.15 -15.80 -2.73
C LYS A 299 19.16 -17.07 -3.58
N THR A 300 17.99 -17.56 -3.97
CA THR A 300 17.86 -18.77 -4.80
C THR A 300 18.57 -18.59 -6.13
N ILE A 301 18.35 -17.48 -6.84
CA ILE A 301 19.00 -17.17 -8.13
C ILE A 301 20.53 -17.22 -8.00
N LEU A 302 21.10 -16.60 -6.95
CA LEU A 302 22.54 -16.59 -6.73
C LEU A 302 23.08 -18.00 -6.41
N THR A 303 22.40 -18.76 -5.55
CA THR A 303 22.81 -20.13 -5.20
C THR A 303 22.85 -21.03 -6.44
N LEU A 304 21.89 -20.90 -7.36
CA LEU A 304 21.91 -21.65 -8.63
C LEU A 304 23.04 -21.22 -9.56
N ALA A 305 23.31 -19.92 -9.60
CA ALA A 305 24.34 -19.34 -10.43
C ALA A 305 25.70 -19.96 -10.09
N VAL A 306 26.02 -20.05 -8.80
CA VAL A 306 27.31 -20.58 -8.32
C VAL A 306 27.40 -22.10 -8.32
N GLN A 307 26.28 -22.81 -8.49
CA GLN A 307 26.24 -24.28 -8.61
C GLN A 307 26.19 -24.78 -10.07
N GLY A 308 26.26 -23.89 -11.06
CA GLY A 308 26.21 -24.26 -12.49
C GLY A 308 24.86 -24.77 -12.97
N LYS A 309 23.80 -24.36 -12.26
CA LYS A 309 22.42 -24.83 -12.46
C LYS A 309 21.49 -23.77 -13.07
N LEU A 310 21.98 -22.53 -13.21
CA LEU A 310 21.17 -21.42 -13.71
C LEU A 310 21.04 -21.38 -15.24
N VAL A 311 22.06 -21.86 -15.96
CA VAL A 311 22.12 -21.87 -17.43
C VAL A 311 22.52 -23.25 -17.94
N PRO A 312 22.15 -23.66 -19.17
CA PRO A 312 22.60 -24.92 -19.74
C PRO A 312 24.12 -24.94 -19.98
N GLN A 313 24.75 -26.07 -19.69
CA GLN A 313 26.13 -26.36 -20.09
C GLN A 313 26.23 -26.45 -21.63
N ASP A 314 27.26 -25.87 -22.24
CA ASP A 314 27.52 -26.00 -23.70
C ASP A 314 28.74 -26.89 -23.92
N PRO A 315 28.60 -28.06 -24.56
CA PRO A 315 29.74 -28.94 -24.85
C PRO A 315 30.82 -28.33 -25.74
N ASN A 316 30.53 -27.23 -26.45
CA ASN A 316 31.50 -26.50 -27.27
C ASN A 316 32.29 -25.44 -26.50
N ASP A 317 31.91 -25.15 -25.25
CA ASP A 317 32.68 -24.26 -24.40
C ASP A 317 34.04 -24.91 -24.07
N GLU A 318 35.09 -24.08 -23.99
CA GLU A 318 36.38 -24.53 -23.48
C GLU A 318 36.24 -25.06 -22.04
N LEU A 319 36.99 -26.10 -21.67
CA LEU A 319 36.97 -26.58 -20.29
C LEU A 319 37.59 -25.53 -19.35
N ALA A 320 37.08 -25.43 -18.12
CA ALA A 320 37.65 -24.51 -17.12
C ALA A 320 39.15 -24.75 -16.89
N THR A 321 39.64 -25.98 -17.04
CA THR A 321 41.05 -26.34 -16.93
C THR A 321 41.96 -25.58 -17.89
N GLU A 322 41.51 -25.25 -19.11
CA GLU A 322 42.30 -24.49 -20.09
C GLU A 322 42.44 -23.03 -19.68
N LEU A 323 41.34 -22.44 -19.21
CA LEU A 323 41.30 -21.11 -18.63
C LEU A 323 42.23 -20.99 -17.41
N ILE A 324 42.23 -22.01 -16.55
CA ILE A 324 43.10 -22.08 -15.37
C ILE A 324 44.57 -22.16 -15.77
N ALA A 325 44.91 -22.94 -16.80
CA ALA A 325 46.27 -23.00 -17.33
C ALA A 325 46.75 -21.63 -17.84
N ARG A 326 45.87 -20.84 -18.47
CA ARG A 326 46.16 -19.45 -18.88
C ARG A 326 46.39 -18.54 -17.68
N VAL A 327 45.53 -18.61 -16.65
CA VAL A 327 45.69 -17.86 -15.39
C VAL A 327 47.03 -18.18 -14.73
N ALA A 328 47.38 -19.46 -14.61
CA ALA A 328 48.64 -19.90 -14.00
C ALA A 328 49.87 -19.45 -14.82
N THR A 329 49.76 -19.40 -16.15
CA THR A 329 50.84 -18.93 -17.03
C THR A 329 51.04 -17.43 -16.90
N GLU A 330 49.95 -16.65 -16.94
CA GLU A 330 50.03 -15.20 -16.79
C GLU A 330 50.49 -14.79 -15.39
N LYS A 331 50.03 -15.49 -14.35
CA LYS A 331 50.50 -15.26 -12.97
C LYS A 331 52.01 -15.52 -12.84
N ARG A 332 52.54 -16.57 -13.48
CA ARG A 332 53.99 -16.82 -13.55
C ARG A 332 54.73 -15.69 -14.27
N ARG A 333 54.20 -15.20 -15.39
CA ARG A 333 54.76 -14.05 -16.11
C ARG A 333 54.84 -12.81 -15.21
N LEU A 334 53.75 -12.49 -14.49
CA LEU A 334 53.69 -11.33 -13.57
C LEU A 334 54.69 -11.43 -12.41
N VAL A 335 54.96 -12.65 -11.90
CA VAL A 335 56.00 -12.88 -10.89
C VAL A 335 57.39 -12.64 -11.49
N GLN A 336 57.64 -13.16 -12.70
CA GLN A 336 58.92 -13.00 -13.41
C GLN A 336 59.21 -11.53 -13.74
N THR A 337 58.20 -10.76 -14.14
CA THR A 337 58.31 -9.32 -14.41
C THR A 337 58.32 -8.45 -13.14
N LYS A 338 58.23 -9.07 -11.95
CA LYS A 338 58.16 -8.41 -10.63
C LYS A 338 56.97 -7.47 -10.45
N GLU A 339 55.91 -7.65 -11.25
CA GLU A 339 54.65 -6.92 -11.12
C GLU A 339 53.84 -7.41 -9.91
N ILE A 340 53.99 -8.69 -9.53
CA ILE A 340 53.46 -9.26 -8.30
C ILE A 340 54.53 -10.02 -7.51
N LYS A 341 54.32 -10.16 -6.20
CA LYS A 341 55.21 -10.93 -5.34
C LYS A 341 54.94 -12.44 -5.48
N PRO A 342 55.97 -13.30 -5.39
CA PRO A 342 55.76 -14.73 -5.26
C PRO A 342 55.03 -15.04 -3.95
N GLU A 343 54.07 -15.96 -4.00
CA GLU A 343 53.34 -16.48 -2.85
C GLU A 343 53.59 -17.98 -2.72
N ALA A 344 53.50 -18.50 -1.50
CA ALA A 344 53.56 -19.93 -1.26
C ALA A 344 52.35 -20.63 -1.92
N PRO A 345 52.49 -21.89 -2.37
CA PRO A 345 51.36 -22.69 -2.82
C PRO A 345 50.27 -22.76 -1.73
N LEU A 346 49.01 -22.68 -2.15
CA LEU A 346 47.86 -22.85 -1.25
C LEU A 346 47.53 -24.33 -1.10
N ASP A 347 47.01 -24.69 0.07
CA ASP A 347 46.59 -26.06 0.34
C ASP A 347 45.43 -26.49 -0.60
N PRO A 348 45.39 -27.78 -0.99
CA PRO A 348 44.29 -28.34 -1.78
C PRO A 348 42.92 -28.07 -1.16
N ILE A 349 41.89 -28.07 -2.00
CA ILE A 349 40.49 -27.95 -1.58
C ILE A 349 39.98 -29.34 -1.23
N SER A 350 39.42 -29.52 -0.03
CA SER A 350 38.80 -30.78 0.37
C SER A 350 37.32 -30.85 -0.05
N ASP A 351 36.80 -32.07 -0.25
CA ASP A 351 35.40 -32.29 -0.65
C ASP A 351 34.38 -31.81 0.40
N GLU A 352 34.78 -31.72 1.68
CA GLU A 352 33.94 -31.20 2.77
C GLU A 352 33.76 -29.67 2.73
N GLU A 353 34.64 -28.95 2.03
CA GLU A 353 34.60 -27.48 1.91
C GLU A 353 33.67 -26.99 0.78
N VAL A 354 33.26 -27.89 -0.12
CA VAL A 354 32.64 -27.56 -1.40
C VAL A 354 31.36 -28.36 -1.67
N PHE A 355 30.57 -27.87 -2.62
CA PHE A 355 29.39 -28.58 -3.13
C PHE A 355 29.68 -29.18 -4.52
N PRO A 356 28.85 -30.14 -4.99
CA PRO A 356 28.98 -30.70 -6.34
C PRO A 356 28.83 -29.63 -7.43
N ILE A 357 29.73 -29.65 -8.41
CA ILE A 357 29.75 -28.76 -9.59
C ILE A 357 29.71 -29.58 -10.88
N PRO A 358 29.36 -28.98 -12.03
CA PRO A 358 29.45 -29.64 -13.34
C PRO A 358 30.86 -30.09 -13.70
N ASP A 359 30.99 -31.16 -14.50
CA ASP A 359 32.29 -31.70 -14.94
C ASP A 359 33.13 -30.71 -15.77
N SER A 360 32.48 -29.73 -16.40
CA SER A 360 33.12 -28.63 -17.15
C SER A 360 33.79 -27.59 -16.24
N TRP A 361 33.48 -27.61 -14.94
CA TRP A 361 33.94 -26.63 -13.96
C TRP A 361 35.14 -27.14 -13.16
N THR A 362 35.80 -26.24 -12.43
CA THR A 362 36.91 -26.61 -11.54
C THR A 362 36.94 -25.70 -10.32
N TRP A 363 37.19 -26.28 -9.14
CA TRP A 363 37.39 -25.52 -7.91
C TRP A 363 38.80 -24.92 -7.86
N LEU A 364 38.91 -23.63 -7.53
CA LEU A 364 40.17 -22.94 -7.26
C LEU A 364 40.08 -22.10 -6.00
N ARG A 365 41.22 -21.87 -5.34
CA ARG A 365 41.29 -20.87 -4.26
C ARG A 365 41.28 -19.47 -4.88
N ALA A 366 40.61 -18.51 -4.25
CA ALA A 366 40.58 -17.12 -4.73
C ALA A 366 41.99 -16.53 -4.93
N GLY A 367 42.95 -16.94 -4.07
CA GLY A 367 44.35 -16.56 -4.22
C GLY A 367 44.99 -17.05 -5.52
N ASP A 368 44.57 -18.17 -6.09
CA ASP A 368 45.08 -18.67 -7.38
C ASP A 368 44.51 -17.90 -8.58
N LEU A 369 43.27 -17.45 -8.46
CA LEU A 369 42.56 -16.69 -9.49
C LEU A 369 42.97 -15.21 -9.55
N CYS A 370 43.43 -14.65 -8.43
CA CYS A 370 43.72 -13.23 -8.28
C CYS A 370 45.22 -12.92 -8.22
N ARG A 371 45.57 -11.65 -8.47
CA ARG A 371 46.78 -11.03 -7.93
C ARG A 371 46.74 -11.10 -6.38
N PRO A 372 47.88 -10.97 -5.68
CA PRO A 372 47.93 -11.11 -4.22
C PRO A 372 46.82 -10.32 -3.51
N ILE A 373 45.89 -11.03 -2.89
CA ILE A 373 44.73 -10.44 -2.18
C ILE A 373 45.25 -9.68 -0.96
N SER A 374 44.75 -8.45 -0.80
CA SER A 374 45.16 -7.51 0.24
C SER A 374 43.94 -6.83 0.86
N SER A 375 44.19 -5.98 1.85
CA SER A 375 43.20 -5.10 2.46
C SER A 375 43.61 -3.64 2.33
N GLY A 376 42.65 -2.77 2.62
CA GLY A 376 42.90 -1.35 2.77
C GLY A 376 43.81 -0.98 3.94
N SER A 377 44.01 0.31 4.14
CA SER A 377 44.78 0.89 5.24
C SER A 377 44.11 2.19 5.70
N THR A 378 44.23 2.56 6.98
CA THR A 378 43.70 3.85 7.49
C THR A 378 44.80 4.88 7.63
N PRO A 379 44.78 5.96 6.85
CA PRO A 379 45.67 7.09 7.06
C PRO A 379 45.16 7.99 8.20
N ASP A 380 46.02 8.89 8.67
CA ASP A 380 45.63 9.92 9.64
C ASP A 380 44.50 10.81 9.11
N GLN A 381 43.66 11.31 10.02
CA GLN A 381 42.50 12.13 9.68
C GLN A 381 42.88 13.42 8.92
N SER A 382 44.10 13.92 9.10
CA SER A 382 44.64 15.13 8.44
C SER A 382 44.84 14.98 6.93
N VAL A 383 44.83 13.74 6.40
CA VAL A 383 45.07 13.44 4.98
C VAL A 383 43.78 13.51 4.15
N PHE A 384 42.62 13.56 4.82
CA PHE A 384 41.33 13.51 4.16
C PHE A 384 40.89 14.90 3.66
N HIS A 385 40.38 14.94 2.44
CA HIS A 385 39.80 16.11 1.79
C HIS A 385 38.34 15.85 1.40
N ALA A 386 37.54 16.91 1.37
CA ALA A 386 36.11 16.82 1.10
C ALA A 386 35.78 16.67 -0.40
N SER A 387 36.61 17.23 -1.29
CA SER A 387 36.22 17.45 -2.70
C SER A 387 37.26 17.05 -3.75
N GLU A 388 38.51 16.77 -3.38
CA GLU A 388 39.58 16.53 -4.34
C GLU A 388 40.60 15.48 -3.85
N GLY A 389 41.19 14.74 -4.78
CA GLY A 389 42.18 13.69 -4.51
C GLY A 389 41.76 12.32 -5.00
N ILE A 390 42.30 11.27 -4.38
CA ILE A 390 41.95 9.87 -4.68
C ILE A 390 40.74 9.45 -3.84
N PRO A 391 39.66 8.93 -4.46
CA PRO A 391 38.51 8.39 -3.74
C PRO A 391 38.90 7.36 -2.69
N TYR A 392 38.35 7.50 -1.49
CA TYR A 392 38.62 6.59 -0.38
C TYR A 392 37.35 5.91 0.12
N LEU A 393 37.30 4.58 -0.01
CA LEU A 393 36.16 3.76 0.35
C LEU A 393 36.23 3.26 1.80
N LYS A 394 35.11 3.38 2.51
CA LYS A 394 34.83 2.69 3.77
C LYS A 394 33.66 1.73 3.60
N VAL A 395 33.45 0.83 4.56
CA VAL A 395 32.39 -0.20 4.51
C VAL A 395 30.98 0.41 4.36
N TYR A 396 30.74 1.64 4.83
CA TYR A 396 29.47 2.33 4.65
C TYR A 396 29.21 2.78 3.20
N ASN A 397 30.24 2.82 2.35
CA ASN A 397 30.11 3.12 0.92
C ASN A 397 29.66 1.88 0.12
N ILE A 398 29.72 0.68 0.72
CA ILE A 398 29.16 -0.52 0.09
C ILE A 398 27.70 -0.63 0.55
N ARG A 399 26.78 -0.23 -0.33
CA ARG A 399 25.33 -0.17 -0.11
C ARG A 399 24.64 -0.89 -1.25
N ASN A 400 23.61 -1.68 -0.96
CA ASN A 400 22.87 -2.45 -1.96
C ASN A 400 23.77 -3.29 -2.90
N GLN A 401 24.89 -3.80 -2.36
CA GLN A 401 25.90 -4.56 -3.11
C GLN A 401 26.56 -3.78 -4.27
N THR A 402 26.62 -2.45 -4.17
CA THR A 402 27.31 -1.54 -5.10
C THR A 402 28.13 -0.50 -4.34
N VAL A 403 29.01 0.22 -5.06
CA VAL A 403 29.74 1.37 -4.50
C VAL A 403 28.85 2.62 -4.60
N ASP A 404 28.36 3.09 -3.45
CA ASP A 404 27.74 4.40 -3.25
C ASP A 404 28.78 5.34 -2.64
N PHE A 405 29.57 5.98 -3.51
CA PHE A 405 30.64 6.89 -3.10
C PHE A 405 30.10 8.24 -2.61
N ASP A 406 28.89 8.63 -3.02
CA ASP A 406 28.28 9.90 -2.62
C ASP A 406 27.85 9.88 -1.16
N HIS A 407 27.49 8.70 -0.65
CA HIS A 407 27.23 8.51 0.77
C HIS A 407 28.49 8.73 1.63
N LYS A 408 28.65 9.93 2.21
CA LYS A 408 29.81 10.33 3.03
C LYS A 408 31.13 10.22 2.25
N ARG A 409 31.13 10.81 1.06
CA ARG A 409 32.27 10.92 0.16
C ARG A 409 33.53 11.42 0.88
N GLN A 410 34.66 10.74 0.67
CA GLN A 410 35.96 11.16 1.19
C GLN A 410 37.05 10.94 0.15
N PHE A 411 37.98 11.88 0.07
CA PHE A 411 39.19 11.77 -0.74
C PHE A 411 40.43 11.78 0.15
N ILE A 412 41.52 11.20 -0.34
CA ILE A 412 42.86 11.34 0.26
C ILE A 412 43.78 12.08 -0.72
N ALA A 413 44.75 12.81 -0.18
CA ALA A 413 45.76 13.50 -1.00
C ALA A 413 46.48 12.53 -1.95
N VAL A 414 46.67 12.95 -3.20
CA VAL A 414 47.36 12.14 -4.23
C VAL A 414 48.78 11.77 -3.79
N SER A 415 49.51 12.71 -3.17
CA SER A 415 50.85 12.45 -2.63
C SER A 415 50.84 11.35 -1.58
N HIS A 416 49.85 11.33 -0.69
CA HIS A 416 49.75 10.28 0.33
C HIS A 416 49.37 8.92 -0.27
N HIS A 417 48.46 8.92 -1.26
CA HIS A 417 48.12 7.73 -2.02
C HIS A 417 49.37 7.11 -2.67
N GLU A 418 50.15 7.93 -3.38
CA GLU A 418 51.36 7.52 -4.06
C GLU A 418 52.47 7.11 -3.10
N GLU A 419 52.75 7.86 -2.03
CA GLU A 419 53.94 7.59 -1.21
C GLU A 419 53.69 6.51 -0.16
N LYS A 420 52.52 6.50 0.47
CA LYS A 420 52.26 5.74 1.71
C LYS A 420 51.21 4.64 1.56
N MET A 421 50.36 4.69 0.54
CA MET A 421 49.20 3.77 0.41
C MET A 421 49.17 2.96 -0.89
N LYS A 422 50.32 2.74 -1.55
CA LYS A 422 50.42 1.92 -2.77
C LYS A 422 49.85 0.51 -2.62
N ARG A 423 49.94 -0.08 -1.42
CA ARG A 423 49.51 -1.47 -1.14
C ARG A 423 48.00 -1.66 -1.07
N SER A 424 47.24 -0.57 -0.90
CA SER A 424 45.77 -0.57 -0.83
C SER A 424 45.13 0.11 -2.04
N ARG A 425 45.91 0.33 -3.12
CA ARG A 425 45.42 0.88 -4.38
C ARG A 425 44.43 -0.06 -5.04
N LEU A 426 43.23 0.44 -5.25
CA LEU A 426 42.15 -0.19 -5.98
C LEU A 426 42.10 0.36 -7.41
N LEU A 427 41.73 -0.49 -8.35
CA LEU A 427 41.51 -0.16 -9.76
C LEU A 427 40.08 -0.49 -10.17
N PRO A 428 39.53 0.18 -11.20
CA PRO A 428 38.26 -0.21 -11.80
C PRO A 428 38.22 -1.70 -12.14
N GLY A 429 37.12 -2.36 -11.79
CA GLY A 429 36.93 -3.80 -11.96
C GLY A 429 37.45 -4.66 -10.81
N ASP A 430 38.14 -4.11 -9.81
CA ASP A 430 38.43 -4.86 -8.58
C ASP A 430 37.13 -5.22 -7.86
N VAL A 431 37.04 -6.45 -7.35
CA VAL A 431 35.92 -6.88 -6.50
C VAL A 431 36.30 -6.64 -5.05
N ILE A 432 35.50 -5.91 -4.29
CA ILE A 432 35.75 -5.57 -2.89
C ILE A 432 34.73 -6.22 -1.97
N MET A 433 35.17 -6.61 -0.77
CA MET A 433 34.32 -7.21 0.25
C MET A 433 34.66 -6.69 1.65
N ASN A 434 33.66 -6.47 2.50
CA ASN A 434 33.95 -6.15 3.90
C ASN A 434 34.41 -7.40 4.67
N ILE A 435 35.48 -7.22 5.45
CA ILE A 435 36.07 -8.28 6.28
C ILE A 435 35.95 -8.00 7.78
N VAL A 436 35.21 -6.93 8.15
CA VAL A 436 34.85 -6.56 9.51
C VAL A 436 33.35 -6.31 9.56
N GLY A 437 32.64 -6.96 10.49
CA GLY A 437 31.19 -6.86 10.72
C GLY A 437 30.83 -6.90 12.21
N PRO A 438 29.52 -6.92 12.58
CA PRO A 438 28.37 -7.21 11.71
C PRO A 438 27.76 -5.97 11.00
N PRO A 439 27.12 -6.14 9.82
CA PRO A 439 27.03 -7.39 9.05
C PRO A 439 28.26 -7.61 8.12
N LEU A 440 28.69 -8.87 7.98
CA LEU A 440 29.57 -9.33 6.89
C LEU A 440 28.75 -9.57 5.60
N GLY A 441 29.42 -9.72 4.45
CA GLY A 441 28.77 -10.05 3.17
C GLY A 441 28.40 -8.85 2.30
N LYS A 442 29.00 -7.68 2.54
CA LYS A 442 28.93 -6.54 1.63
C LYS A 442 30.00 -6.67 0.56
N VAL A 443 29.58 -6.70 -0.70
CA VAL A 443 30.43 -6.88 -1.87
C VAL A 443 30.11 -5.80 -2.89
N ALA A 444 31.10 -5.33 -3.64
CA ALA A 444 30.90 -4.45 -4.80
C ALA A 444 32.01 -4.61 -5.83
N ILE A 445 31.78 -4.11 -7.04
CA ILE A 445 32.82 -3.91 -8.05
C ILE A 445 33.21 -2.42 -8.02
N VAL A 446 34.51 -2.13 -8.02
CA VAL A 446 35.02 -0.75 -8.09
C VAL A 446 34.68 -0.16 -9.46
N PRO A 447 33.97 0.97 -9.52
CA PRO A 447 33.55 1.57 -10.78
C PRO A 447 34.70 2.30 -11.49
N ASP A 448 34.50 2.58 -12.78
CA ASP A 448 35.44 3.27 -13.67
C ASP A 448 35.33 4.81 -13.60
N SER A 449 34.50 5.35 -12.71
CA SER A 449 34.32 6.79 -12.54
C SER A 449 35.59 7.52 -12.07
N PHE A 450 36.56 6.80 -11.53
CA PHE A 450 37.92 7.27 -11.28
C PHE A 450 38.92 6.20 -11.70
N SER A 451 40.08 6.62 -12.20
CA SER A 451 41.14 5.70 -12.65
C SER A 451 41.78 4.92 -11.51
N GLU A 452 41.84 5.49 -10.30
CA GLU A 452 42.37 4.86 -9.10
C GLU A 452 41.53 5.20 -7.87
N TRP A 453 41.48 4.24 -6.96
CA TRP A 453 40.75 4.31 -5.69
C TRP A 453 41.65 3.84 -4.55
N ASN A 454 41.24 4.08 -3.32
CA ASN A 454 41.85 3.48 -2.12
C ASN A 454 40.77 3.10 -1.10
N CYS A 455 41.10 2.30 -0.09
CA CYS A 455 40.10 1.83 0.88
C CYS A 455 40.67 1.63 2.29
N ASN A 456 39.74 1.56 3.25
CA ASN A 456 40.01 1.27 4.66
C ASN A 456 40.33 -0.21 4.93
N GLN A 457 41.06 -0.50 6.02
CA GLN A 457 41.45 -1.89 6.37
C GLN A 457 40.30 -2.88 6.54
N ALA A 458 39.07 -2.41 6.77
CA ALA A 458 37.89 -3.25 6.87
C ALA A 458 37.39 -3.79 5.51
N ILE A 459 38.05 -3.41 4.41
CA ILE A 459 37.76 -3.86 3.06
C ILE A 459 38.95 -4.68 2.54
N SER A 460 38.67 -5.90 2.09
CA SER A 460 39.59 -6.69 1.27
C SER A 460 39.19 -6.58 -0.19
N PHE A 461 40.16 -6.71 -1.09
CA PHE A 461 39.94 -6.58 -2.52
C PHE A 461 40.60 -7.72 -3.30
N PHE A 462 39.88 -8.16 -4.32
CA PHE A 462 40.20 -9.26 -5.20
C PHE A 462 40.38 -8.67 -6.59
N ARG A 463 41.59 -8.79 -7.14
CA ARG A 463 41.92 -8.40 -8.50
C ARG A 463 42.20 -9.65 -9.30
N PRO A 464 41.22 -10.21 -10.05
CA PRO A 464 41.45 -11.33 -10.94
C PRO A 464 42.63 -11.10 -11.88
N ILE A 465 43.33 -12.16 -12.27
CA ILE A 465 44.43 -12.06 -13.26
C ILE A 465 43.91 -11.52 -14.60
N PHE A 466 42.70 -11.94 -14.98
CA PHE A 466 41.95 -11.41 -16.12
C PHE A 466 40.67 -10.73 -15.61
N SER A 467 40.44 -9.47 -15.98
CA SER A 467 39.34 -8.67 -15.43
C SER A 467 37.95 -9.19 -15.85
N GLU A 468 37.87 -10.02 -16.89
CA GLU A 468 36.64 -10.66 -17.36
C GLU A 468 36.00 -11.58 -16.30
N PHE A 469 36.75 -12.01 -15.28
CA PHE A 469 36.23 -12.80 -14.16
C PHE A 469 35.55 -11.97 -13.08
N SER A 470 35.80 -10.66 -13.01
CA SER A 470 35.31 -9.81 -11.92
C SER A 470 33.78 -9.88 -11.75
N PRO A 471 32.96 -9.86 -12.81
CA PRO A 471 31.51 -9.98 -12.66
C PRO A 471 31.07 -11.30 -12.04
N TYR A 472 31.65 -12.43 -12.46
CA TYR A 472 31.33 -13.74 -11.90
C TYR A 472 31.83 -13.90 -10.45
N LEU A 473 33.05 -13.43 -10.15
CA LEU A 473 33.58 -13.43 -8.79
C LEU A 473 32.72 -12.57 -7.85
N TYR A 474 32.22 -11.42 -8.32
CA TYR A 474 31.24 -10.62 -7.61
C TYR A 474 29.94 -11.40 -7.34
N THR A 475 29.37 -12.08 -8.34
CA THR A 475 28.19 -12.94 -8.17
C THR A 475 28.40 -14.00 -7.09
N PHE A 476 29.56 -14.68 -7.11
CA PHE A 476 29.91 -15.70 -6.13
C PHE A 476 30.06 -15.13 -4.71
N LEU A 477 30.84 -14.06 -4.54
CA LEU A 477 31.05 -13.44 -3.22
C LEU A 477 29.74 -12.86 -2.66
N LYS A 478 28.85 -12.37 -3.53
CA LYS A 478 27.51 -11.85 -3.16
C LYS A 478 26.56 -12.95 -2.68
N GLU A 479 26.70 -14.18 -3.17
CA GLU A 479 25.91 -15.33 -2.72
C GLU A 479 26.24 -15.69 -1.25
N GLY A 480 27.53 -15.68 -0.90
CA GLY A 480 27.99 -15.64 0.49
C GLY A 480 27.97 -16.96 1.26
N SER A 481 27.61 -18.10 0.66
CA SER A 481 27.61 -19.41 1.34
C SER A 481 28.97 -19.79 1.95
N PHE A 482 30.08 -19.36 1.32
CA PHE A 482 31.44 -19.55 1.84
C PHE A 482 31.65 -18.96 3.25
N LEU A 483 30.84 -17.98 3.66
CA LEU A 483 30.90 -17.38 5.01
C LEU A 483 30.47 -18.38 6.11
N GLN A 484 29.73 -19.43 5.77
CA GLN A 484 29.35 -20.48 6.73
C GLN A 484 30.54 -21.36 7.11
N ASN A 485 31.48 -21.53 6.18
CA ASN A 485 32.64 -22.42 6.33
C ASN A 485 33.90 -21.66 6.75
N ILE A 486 33.85 -20.32 6.84
CA ILE A 486 34.99 -19.51 7.27
C ILE A 486 34.99 -19.37 8.80
N GLN A 487 36.05 -19.81 9.46
CA GLN A 487 36.21 -19.53 10.89
C GLN A 487 36.40 -18.02 11.09
N LEU A 488 35.49 -17.37 11.82
CA LEU A 488 35.57 -15.95 12.15
C LEU A 488 36.56 -15.73 13.31
N ILE A 489 37.18 -14.54 13.36
CA ILE A 489 38.08 -14.12 14.45
C ILE A 489 37.52 -12.84 15.06
N GLY A 490 37.36 -12.77 16.38
CA GLY A 490 36.83 -11.55 17.02
C GLY A 490 36.49 -11.68 18.50
N THR A 491 36.22 -10.54 19.13
CA THR A 491 35.64 -10.42 20.49
C THR A 491 34.11 -10.32 20.41
N ALA A 492 33.40 -10.58 21.51
CA ALA A 492 31.94 -10.49 21.56
C ALA A 492 31.42 -9.18 20.93
N GLY A 493 30.67 -9.30 19.83
CA GLY A 493 30.07 -8.19 19.09
C GLY A 493 30.78 -7.74 17.80
N GLN A 494 31.93 -8.32 17.42
CA GLN A 494 32.61 -8.00 16.16
C GLN A 494 33.17 -9.26 15.48
N ASP A 495 32.71 -9.52 14.25
CA ASP A 495 33.17 -10.65 13.43
C ASP A 495 34.16 -10.18 12.38
N ASN A 496 35.36 -10.77 12.35
CA ASN A 496 36.38 -10.43 11.35
C ASN A 496 36.84 -11.64 10.53
N ILE A 497 37.13 -11.39 9.25
CA ILE A 497 37.79 -12.30 8.33
C ILE A 497 39.22 -11.80 8.13
N SER A 498 40.23 -12.64 8.38
CA SER A 498 41.61 -12.25 8.05
C SER A 498 41.84 -12.24 6.54
N VAL A 499 42.68 -11.33 6.03
CA VAL A 499 43.09 -11.29 4.62
C VAL A 499 43.66 -12.62 4.14
N THR A 500 44.41 -13.33 5.00
CA THR A 500 44.90 -14.67 4.69
C THR A 500 43.76 -15.61 4.33
N LYS A 501 42.69 -15.65 5.15
CA LYS A 501 41.52 -16.48 4.86
C LYS A 501 40.80 -16.08 3.57
N CYS A 502 40.82 -14.80 3.16
CA CYS A 502 40.29 -14.39 1.86
C CYS A 502 41.00 -15.09 0.68
N LYS A 503 42.29 -15.42 0.82
CA LYS A 503 43.03 -16.18 -0.20
C LYS A 503 42.56 -17.62 -0.33
N TYR A 504 42.06 -18.19 0.78
CA TYR A 504 41.64 -19.57 0.85
C TYR A 504 40.17 -19.80 0.47
N ILE A 505 39.40 -18.75 0.14
CA ILE A 505 38.01 -18.91 -0.28
C ILE A 505 37.96 -19.83 -1.51
N PRO A 506 37.24 -20.97 -1.45
CA PRO A 506 37.07 -21.85 -2.61
C PRO A 506 36.07 -21.20 -3.56
N VAL A 507 36.44 -21.05 -4.83
CA VAL A 507 35.63 -20.45 -5.90
C VAL A 507 35.37 -21.52 -6.97
N PRO A 508 34.11 -21.81 -7.33
CA PRO A 508 33.80 -22.73 -8.42
C PRO A 508 33.96 -21.97 -9.74
N VAL A 509 34.88 -22.40 -10.60
CA VAL A 509 35.25 -21.68 -11.82
C VAL A 509 34.65 -22.38 -13.06
N PRO A 510 33.67 -21.76 -13.75
CA PRO A 510 33.15 -22.21 -15.04
C PRO A 510 34.08 -21.83 -16.21
N PRO A 511 33.85 -22.40 -17.41
CA PRO A 511 34.29 -21.81 -18.68
C PRO A 511 33.96 -20.32 -18.79
N LEU A 512 34.83 -19.53 -19.44
CA LEU A 512 34.66 -18.07 -19.53
C LEU A 512 33.37 -17.67 -20.27
N ALA A 513 33.02 -18.41 -21.32
CA ALA A 513 31.77 -18.20 -22.05
C ALA A 513 30.55 -18.44 -21.17
N GLU A 514 30.57 -19.50 -20.36
CA GLU A 514 29.51 -19.80 -19.40
C GLU A 514 29.42 -18.76 -18.28
N GLN A 515 30.55 -18.27 -17.73
CA GLN A 515 30.56 -17.17 -16.75
C GLN A 515 29.76 -15.97 -17.24
N ARG A 516 29.96 -15.57 -18.52
CA ARG A 516 29.21 -14.47 -19.15
C ARG A 516 27.72 -14.77 -19.23
N ARG A 517 27.34 -16.00 -19.60
CA ARG A 517 25.94 -16.45 -19.67
C ARG A 517 25.28 -16.43 -18.28
N ILE A 518 25.98 -16.88 -17.25
CA ILE A 518 25.52 -16.87 -15.85
C ILE A 518 25.26 -15.44 -15.39
N VAL A 519 26.25 -14.55 -15.54
CA VAL A 519 26.14 -13.14 -15.09
C VAL A 519 24.98 -12.45 -15.80
N ALA A 520 24.88 -12.58 -17.12
CA ALA A 520 23.77 -12.00 -17.90
C ALA A 520 22.40 -12.51 -17.43
N LYS A 521 22.29 -13.80 -17.09
CA LYS A 521 21.04 -14.39 -16.59
C LYS A 521 20.72 -13.91 -15.17
N VAL A 522 21.71 -13.80 -14.28
CA VAL A 522 21.54 -13.23 -12.94
C VAL A 522 21.03 -11.80 -13.04
N ASP A 523 21.67 -10.95 -13.85
CA ASP A 523 21.27 -9.55 -14.01
C ASP A 523 19.82 -9.42 -14.51
N LEU A 524 19.45 -10.20 -15.52
CA LEU A 524 18.08 -10.25 -16.04
C LEU A 524 17.06 -10.62 -14.95
N LEU A 525 17.34 -11.67 -14.18
CA LEU A 525 16.41 -12.15 -13.15
C LEU A 525 16.36 -11.21 -11.95
N MET A 526 17.47 -10.58 -11.57
CA MET A 526 17.50 -9.56 -10.51
C MET A 526 16.65 -8.35 -10.88
N ALA A 527 16.73 -7.89 -12.13
CA ALA A 527 15.89 -6.80 -12.65
C ALA A 527 14.39 -7.19 -12.67
N LEU A 528 14.07 -8.45 -13.02
CA LEU A 528 12.70 -8.95 -12.92
C LEU A 528 12.18 -8.95 -11.47
N VAL A 529 13.02 -9.35 -10.51
CA VAL A 529 12.67 -9.30 -9.09
C VAL A 529 12.46 -7.86 -8.63
N ASP A 530 13.32 -6.91 -9.03
CA ASP A 530 13.14 -5.47 -8.73
C ASP A 530 11.81 -4.93 -9.26
N TRP A 531 11.45 -5.30 -10.50
CA TRP A 531 10.19 -4.92 -11.11
C TRP A 531 8.99 -5.50 -10.35
N LEU A 532 9.01 -6.80 -10.00
CA LEU A 532 7.96 -7.44 -9.23
C LEU A 532 7.76 -6.79 -7.85
N GLU A 533 8.86 -6.48 -7.17
CA GLU A 533 8.86 -5.81 -5.87
C GLU A 533 8.21 -4.41 -5.97
N THR A 534 8.54 -3.68 -7.03
CA THR A 534 7.93 -2.37 -7.33
C THR A 534 6.42 -2.50 -7.58
N GLN A 535 5.99 -3.44 -8.42
CA GLN A 535 4.57 -3.67 -8.72
C GLN A 535 3.77 -4.08 -7.48
N LEU A 536 4.34 -4.93 -6.61
CA LEU A 536 3.71 -5.33 -5.35
C LEU A 536 3.53 -4.14 -4.40
N SER A 537 4.55 -3.28 -4.32
CA SER A 537 4.50 -2.06 -3.50
C SER A 537 3.43 -1.09 -4.00
N GLU A 538 3.38 -0.84 -5.31
CA GLU A 538 2.37 0.03 -5.93
C GLU A 538 0.95 -0.49 -5.75
N ALA A 539 0.73 -1.80 -5.91
CA ALA A 539 -0.57 -2.42 -5.69
C ALA A 539 -1.05 -2.24 -4.24
N LYS A 540 -0.17 -2.48 -3.26
CA LYS A 540 -0.46 -2.27 -1.83
C LYS A 540 -0.77 -0.80 -1.52
N ALA A 541 -0.01 0.13 -2.07
CA ALA A 541 -0.25 1.56 -1.91
C ALA A 541 -1.62 1.98 -2.49
N LYS A 542 -1.93 1.59 -3.73
CA LYS A 542 -3.23 1.85 -4.37
C LYS A 542 -4.40 1.27 -3.56
N SER A 543 -4.25 0.03 -3.08
CA SER A 543 -5.27 -0.63 -2.25
C SER A 543 -5.51 0.13 -0.94
N THR A 544 -4.45 0.67 -0.33
CA THR A 544 -4.53 1.47 0.90
C THR A 544 -5.26 2.79 0.65
N THR A 545 -4.88 3.52 -0.41
CA THR A 545 -5.53 4.78 -0.79
C THR A 545 -7.00 4.59 -1.12
N LEU A 546 -7.35 3.51 -1.83
CA LEU A 546 -8.74 3.20 -2.16
C LEU A 546 -9.55 2.89 -0.90
N LEU A 547 -9.01 2.08 0.02
CA LEU A 547 -9.65 1.80 1.30
C LEU A 547 -9.90 3.09 2.09
N ASP A 548 -8.91 3.97 2.19
CA ASP A 548 -9.02 5.23 2.92
C ASP A 548 -10.06 6.16 2.30
N ALA A 549 -10.10 6.27 0.97
CA ALA A 549 -11.10 7.07 0.26
C ALA A 549 -12.52 6.53 0.49
N VAL A 550 -12.69 5.21 0.48
CA VAL A 550 -13.97 4.55 0.74
C VAL A 550 -14.43 4.77 2.19
N ILE A 551 -13.53 4.62 3.16
CA ILE A 551 -13.82 4.86 4.58
C ILE A 551 -14.24 6.33 4.77
N HIS A 552 -13.50 7.26 4.18
CA HIS A 552 -13.81 8.69 4.27
C HIS A 552 -15.20 9.01 3.72
N GLU A 553 -15.56 8.45 2.56
CA GLU A 553 -16.88 8.63 1.95
C GLU A 553 -18.02 8.08 2.82
N LEU A 554 -17.81 6.94 3.50
CA LEU A 554 -18.81 6.36 4.40
C LEU A 554 -19.02 7.20 5.67
N LEU A 555 -17.97 7.83 6.18
CA LEU A 555 -18.04 8.69 7.36
C LEU A 555 -18.66 10.06 7.04
N ASN A 556 -18.36 10.58 5.84
CA ASN A 556 -18.76 11.89 5.35
C ASN A 556 -19.53 11.77 4.03
N PRO A 557 -20.77 11.26 4.03
CA PRO A 557 -21.59 11.16 2.83
C PRO A 557 -21.98 12.58 2.38
N THR A 558 -21.10 13.21 1.62
CA THR A 558 -21.26 14.57 1.08
C THR A 558 -21.81 14.54 -0.34
N VAL A 559 -21.89 13.36 -0.96
CA VAL A 559 -22.30 13.16 -2.34
C VAL A 559 -23.58 12.35 -2.38
N GLU A 560 -24.66 12.92 -2.93
CA GLU A 560 -25.80 12.14 -3.39
C GLU A 560 -25.27 11.11 -4.40
N ILE A 561 -25.34 9.82 -4.04
CA ILE A 561 -24.94 8.73 -4.93
C ILE A 561 -25.99 8.65 -6.04
N ILE A 562 -25.75 9.37 -7.13
CA ILE A 562 -26.51 9.21 -8.37
C ILE A 562 -25.93 7.98 -9.05
N ASP A 563 -26.76 6.98 -9.36
CA ASP A 563 -26.30 5.83 -10.13
C ASP A 563 -25.81 6.27 -11.52
N LEU A 564 -24.89 5.50 -12.11
CA LEU A 564 -24.27 5.87 -13.39
C LEU A 564 -25.30 6.14 -14.50
N ALA A 565 -26.43 5.42 -14.52
CA ALA A 565 -27.45 5.58 -15.55
C ALA A 565 -28.18 6.93 -15.40
N SER A 566 -28.55 7.29 -14.17
CA SER A 566 -29.13 8.59 -13.85
C SER A 566 -28.14 9.73 -14.11
N TYR A 567 -26.87 9.55 -13.74
CA TYR A 567 -25.83 10.58 -13.93
C TYR A 567 -25.61 10.89 -15.41
N ARG A 568 -25.37 9.88 -16.25
CA ARG A 568 -25.13 10.10 -17.68
C ARG A 568 -26.36 10.67 -18.41
N ALA A 569 -27.57 10.31 -17.98
CA ALA A 569 -28.81 10.89 -18.50
C ALA A 569 -28.91 12.38 -18.15
N ALA A 570 -28.62 12.75 -16.90
CA ALA A 570 -28.59 14.13 -16.46
C ALA A 570 -27.55 14.96 -17.25
N VAL A 571 -26.34 14.44 -17.48
CA VAL A 571 -25.31 15.13 -18.30
C VAL A 571 -25.77 15.29 -19.76
N GLY A 572 -26.43 14.28 -20.34
CA GLY A 572 -27.07 14.38 -21.65
C GLY A 572 -28.11 15.50 -21.72
N CYS A 573 -29.00 15.55 -20.73
CA CYS A 573 -30.01 16.60 -20.57
C CYS A 573 -29.39 17.98 -20.39
N TYR A 574 -28.28 18.09 -19.65
CA TYR A 574 -27.52 19.33 -19.50
C TYR A 574 -27.01 19.85 -20.85
N ALA A 575 -26.37 19.00 -21.63
CA ALA A 575 -25.87 19.37 -22.96
C ALA A 575 -27.00 19.82 -23.88
N ILE A 576 -28.12 19.08 -23.91
CA ILE A 576 -29.30 19.43 -24.72
C ILE A 576 -29.91 20.75 -24.25
N SER A 577 -30.07 20.95 -22.94
CA SER A 577 -30.62 22.19 -22.35
C SER A 577 -29.85 23.43 -22.80
N LYS A 578 -28.52 23.35 -22.83
CA LYS A 578 -27.63 24.47 -23.23
C LYS A 578 -27.55 24.68 -24.75
N MET A 579 -27.73 23.63 -25.54
CA MET A 579 -27.41 23.64 -26.98
C MET A 579 -28.63 23.52 -27.91
N GLN A 580 -29.81 23.23 -27.37
CA GLN A 580 -31.05 23.21 -28.15
C GLN A 580 -31.28 24.57 -28.84
N GLY A 581 -31.83 24.52 -30.05
CA GLY A 581 -32.04 25.70 -30.89
C GLY A 581 -30.81 26.23 -31.63
N LYS A 582 -29.59 25.72 -31.37
CA LYS A 582 -28.40 26.06 -32.16
C LYS A 582 -28.49 25.46 -33.56
N ARG A 583 -28.05 26.23 -34.57
CA ARG A 583 -28.25 25.94 -36.01
C ARG A 583 -27.81 24.54 -36.44
N TYR A 584 -26.67 24.08 -35.93
CA TYR A 584 -26.05 22.81 -36.33
C TYR A 584 -26.07 21.74 -35.23
N PHE A 585 -26.65 22.03 -34.08
CA PHE A 585 -26.76 21.07 -32.99
C PHE A 585 -27.89 20.07 -33.27
N GLY A 586 -27.54 18.80 -33.18
CA GLY A 586 -28.41 17.64 -33.42
C GLY A 586 -27.70 16.38 -32.94
N ARG A 587 -28.24 15.18 -33.24
CA ARG A 587 -27.75 13.89 -32.73
C ARG A 587 -26.23 13.71 -32.78
N THR A 588 -25.63 13.86 -33.96
CA THR A 588 -24.18 13.69 -34.13
C THR A 588 -23.38 14.63 -33.24
N ALA A 589 -23.74 15.92 -33.20
CA ALA A 589 -23.05 16.90 -32.37
C ALA A 589 -23.21 16.59 -30.87
N ALA A 590 -24.40 16.18 -30.44
CA ALA A 590 -24.66 15.78 -29.06
C ALA A 590 -23.79 14.58 -28.64
N MET A 591 -23.73 13.53 -29.47
CA MET A 591 -22.85 12.39 -29.22
C MET A 591 -21.37 12.79 -29.10
N LYS A 592 -20.90 13.73 -29.95
CA LYS A 592 -19.49 14.15 -29.96
C LYS A 592 -19.11 14.94 -28.74
N VAL A 593 -20.00 15.85 -28.33
CA VAL A 593 -19.78 16.64 -27.13
C VAL A 593 -19.83 15.76 -25.88
N LEU A 594 -20.69 14.73 -25.81
CA LEU A 594 -20.69 13.78 -24.69
C LEU A 594 -19.43 12.89 -24.66
N TYR A 595 -18.92 12.46 -25.80
CA TYR A 595 -17.62 11.78 -25.86
C TYR A 595 -16.51 12.66 -25.28
N LEU A 596 -16.45 13.93 -25.71
CA LEU A 596 -15.45 14.89 -25.21
C LEU A 596 -15.69 15.29 -23.75
N ALA A 597 -16.94 15.29 -23.28
CA ALA A 597 -17.28 15.47 -21.88
C ALA A 597 -16.58 14.41 -21.00
N GLN A 598 -16.56 13.15 -21.44
CA GLN A 598 -15.82 12.11 -20.73
C GLN A 598 -14.30 12.22 -20.97
N ALA A 599 -13.87 12.20 -22.23
CA ALA A 599 -12.45 12.07 -22.58
C ALA A 599 -11.59 13.31 -22.26
N HIS A 600 -12.18 14.52 -22.31
CA HIS A 600 -11.49 15.78 -22.06
C HIS A 600 -11.84 16.37 -20.70
N VAL A 601 -13.14 16.57 -20.42
CA VAL A 601 -13.58 17.22 -19.17
C VAL A 601 -13.44 16.30 -17.96
N GLY A 602 -13.52 14.98 -18.15
CA GLY A 602 -13.47 13.99 -17.07
C GLY A 602 -14.82 13.78 -16.39
N LEU A 603 -15.92 13.88 -17.14
CA LEU A 603 -17.25 13.48 -16.70
C LEU A 603 -17.42 11.97 -16.94
N GLU A 604 -17.45 11.15 -15.89
CA GLU A 604 -17.45 9.68 -15.99
C GLU A 604 -18.80 9.12 -16.46
N LEU A 605 -19.04 9.15 -17.78
CA LEU A 605 -20.31 8.73 -18.39
C LEU A 605 -20.39 7.22 -18.69
N GLY A 606 -19.29 6.50 -18.54
CA GLY A 606 -19.20 5.07 -18.83
C GLY A 606 -19.42 4.72 -20.30
N LEU A 607 -19.04 5.61 -21.23
CA LEU A 607 -19.17 5.40 -22.67
C LEU A 607 -18.21 4.30 -23.18
N LYS A 608 -18.68 3.54 -24.16
CA LYS A 608 -17.97 2.50 -24.93
C LYS A 608 -17.97 2.90 -26.42
N PRO A 609 -17.14 3.89 -26.82
CA PRO A 609 -17.16 4.42 -28.16
C PRO A 609 -16.61 3.42 -29.20
N MET A 610 -17.36 3.24 -30.27
CA MET A 610 -16.97 2.51 -31.47
C MET A 610 -16.54 3.46 -32.57
N ARG A 611 -15.57 3.04 -33.38
CA ARG A 611 -15.08 3.78 -34.55
C ARG A 611 -16.05 3.65 -35.70
N GLU A 612 -16.87 4.68 -35.91
CA GLU A 612 -17.92 4.70 -36.94
C GLU A 612 -17.73 5.85 -37.94
N ALA A 613 -18.50 5.82 -39.05
CA ALA A 613 -18.41 6.80 -40.14
C ALA A 613 -18.50 8.25 -39.66
N ALA A 614 -19.36 8.53 -38.68
CA ALA A 614 -19.55 9.87 -38.14
C ALA A 614 -18.61 10.19 -36.96
N GLY A 615 -17.55 9.41 -36.70
CA GLY A 615 -16.63 9.56 -35.56
C GLY A 615 -17.01 8.65 -34.37
N PRO A 616 -16.51 8.91 -33.14
CA PRO A 616 -16.73 8.00 -32.00
C PRO A 616 -18.22 7.90 -31.65
N PHE A 617 -18.75 6.68 -31.61
CA PHE A 617 -20.18 6.41 -31.47
C PHE A 617 -20.47 5.44 -30.33
N ASP A 618 -21.46 5.75 -29.50
CA ASP A 618 -21.95 4.85 -28.47
C ASP A 618 -23.46 4.60 -28.66
N SER A 619 -23.83 3.32 -28.71
CA SER A 619 -25.23 2.88 -28.87
C SER A 619 -26.15 3.29 -27.71
N TRP A 620 -25.60 3.57 -26.53
CA TRP A 620 -26.37 4.06 -25.38
C TRP A 620 -27.16 5.34 -25.72
N PHE A 621 -26.64 6.19 -26.60
CA PHE A 621 -27.28 7.47 -26.90
C PHE A 621 -28.69 7.31 -27.49
N TYR A 622 -28.97 6.24 -28.24
CA TYR A 622 -30.33 5.96 -28.73
C TYR A 622 -31.30 5.62 -27.60
N ARG A 623 -30.86 4.81 -26.63
CA ARG A 623 -31.66 4.52 -25.42
C ARG A 623 -31.87 5.77 -24.57
N PHE A 624 -30.90 6.67 -24.55
CA PHE A 624 -31.03 7.98 -23.89
C PHE A 624 -32.08 8.86 -24.58
N GLU A 625 -32.13 8.89 -25.92
CA GLU A 625 -33.18 9.60 -26.65
C GLU A 625 -34.58 9.01 -26.37
N GLU A 626 -34.73 7.69 -26.44
CA GLU A 626 -35.98 6.99 -26.11
C GLU A 626 -36.46 7.29 -24.68
N GLN A 627 -35.52 7.25 -23.72
CA GLN A 627 -35.80 7.63 -22.33
C GLN A 627 -36.19 9.10 -22.22
N GLY A 628 -35.48 10.00 -22.90
CA GLY A 628 -35.77 11.43 -22.88
C GLY A 628 -37.16 11.79 -23.38
N GLU A 629 -37.67 11.08 -24.40
CA GLU A 629 -39.05 11.24 -24.86
C GLU A 629 -40.07 10.66 -23.87
N ARG A 630 -39.80 9.46 -23.33
CA ARG A 630 -40.67 8.79 -22.35
C ARG A 630 -40.85 9.59 -21.06
N GLU A 631 -39.76 10.12 -20.53
CA GLU A 631 -39.73 10.89 -19.27
C GLU A 631 -40.04 12.39 -19.49
N ALA A 632 -40.38 12.79 -20.72
CA ALA A 632 -40.69 14.17 -21.11
C ALA A 632 -39.56 15.18 -20.80
N TRP A 633 -38.30 14.74 -20.92
CA TRP A 633 -37.12 15.61 -20.88
C TRP A 633 -37.01 16.42 -22.16
N PHE A 634 -37.19 15.80 -23.32
CA PHE A 634 -37.19 16.49 -24.62
C PHE A 634 -37.97 15.67 -25.65
N LYS A 635 -38.27 16.26 -26.81
CA LYS A 635 -38.77 15.55 -27.99
C LYS A 635 -37.72 15.54 -29.09
N VAL A 636 -37.58 14.41 -29.77
CA VAL A 636 -36.71 14.26 -30.93
C VAL A 636 -37.54 14.56 -32.19
N VAL A 637 -37.14 15.58 -32.95
CA VAL A 637 -37.88 16.03 -34.12
C VAL A 637 -37.03 15.85 -35.37
N ASP A 638 -37.56 15.08 -36.32
CA ASP A 638 -37.04 15.03 -37.69
C ASP A 638 -37.47 16.29 -38.45
N SER A 639 -36.53 17.18 -38.73
CA SER A 639 -36.72 18.34 -39.59
C SER A 639 -35.97 18.16 -40.91
N THR A 640 -36.46 18.82 -41.96
CA THR A 640 -35.75 18.86 -43.26
C THR A 640 -35.21 20.26 -43.45
N THR A 641 -33.90 20.37 -43.67
CA THR A 641 -33.27 21.67 -43.96
C THR A 641 -33.73 22.20 -45.33
N ALA A 642 -33.59 23.50 -45.57
CA ALA A 642 -33.97 24.14 -46.84
C ALA A 642 -33.31 23.52 -48.10
N GLY A 643 -32.26 22.71 -47.94
CA GLY A 643 -31.59 21.95 -48.99
C GLY A 643 -31.92 20.44 -49.02
N GLY A 644 -33.03 20.00 -48.41
CA GLY A 644 -33.51 18.61 -48.48
C GLY A 644 -32.81 17.59 -47.57
N LYS A 645 -31.85 18.02 -46.73
CA LYS A 645 -31.17 17.11 -45.78
C LYS A 645 -32.00 16.96 -44.50
N LYS A 646 -32.22 15.71 -44.06
CA LYS A 646 -32.81 15.40 -42.75
C LYS A 646 -31.87 15.86 -41.62
N LYS A 647 -32.45 16.47 -40.59
CA LYS A 647 -31.77 16.96 -39.39
C LYS A 647 -32.60 16.55 -38.16
N ILE A 648 -31.90 16.12 -37.12
CA ILE A 648 -32.51 15.89 -35.80
C ILE A 648 -32.41 17.18 -34.98
N GLU A 649 -33.53 17.59 -34.40
CA GLU A 649 -33.63 18.70 -33.46
C GLU A 649 -34.25 18.24 -32.14
N TYR A 650 -33.74 18.77 -31.02
CA TYR A 650 -34.29 18.51 -29.70
C TYR A 650 -35.17 19.68 -29.26
N ARG A 651 -36.44 19.40 -28.95
CA ARG A 651 -37.35 20.39 -28.36
C ARG A 651 -37.47 20.15 -26.86
N PRO A 652 -37.22 21.14 -26.00
CA PRO A 652 -37.32 20.98 -24.54
C PRO A 652 -38.69 20.45 -24.10
N GLY A 653 -38.69 19.46 -23.21
CA GLY A 653 -39.86 18.96 -22.50
C GLY A 653 -39.98 19.57 -21.10
N ARG A 654 -41.07 19.27 -20.41
CA ARG A 654 -41.39 19.85 -19.09
C ARG A 654 -40.37 19.49 -17.99
N ALA A 655 -39.69 18.36 -18.12
CA ALA A 655 -38.76 17.84 -17.12
C ALA A 655 -37.27 18.09 -17.46
N LEU A 656 -36.96 18.77 -18.58
CA LEU A 656 -35.57 19.02 -18.97
C LEU A 656 -34.79 19.82 -17.92
N ALA A 657 -35.42 20.86 -17.38
CA ALA A 657 -34.77 21.81 -16.50
C ALA A 657 -34.35 21.15 -15.18
N GLU A 658 -35.21 20.29 -14.64
CA GLU A 658 -34.94 19.52 -13.43
C GLU A 658 -33.77 18.53 -13.62
N GLN A 659 -33.79 17.76 -14.71
CA GLN A 659 -32.70 16.83 -15.03
C GLN A 659 -31.37 17.55 -15.33
N SER A 660 -31.42 18.69 -16.01
CA SER A 660 -30.25 19.54 -16.22
C SER A 660 -29.70 20.06 -14.89
N ALA A 661 -30.56 20.45 -13.95
CA ALA A 661 -30.14 20.90 -12.62
C ALA A 661 -29.51 19.77 -11.77
N GLN A 662 -29.96 18.52 -11.96
CA GLN A 662 -29.34 17.36 -11.32
C GLN A 662 -27.88 17.18 -11.77
N ALA A 663 -27.59 17.39 -13.07
CA ALA A 663 -26.21 17.38 -13.56
C ALA A 663 -25.38 18.54 -12.98
N GLU A 664 -25.95 19.74 -12.88
CA GLU A 664 -25.26 20.91 -12.31
C GLU A 664 -24.82 20.68 -10.86
N ARG A 665 -25.65 19.99 -10.05
CA ARG A 665 -25.32 19.64 -8.66
C ARG A 665 -24.22 18.58 -8.56
N ALA A 666 -24.09 17.74 -9.57
CA ALA A 666 -23.11 16.65 -9.60
C ALA A 666 -21.74 17.07 -10.16
N PHE A 667 -21.61 18.25 -10.77
CA PHE A 667 -20.34 18.75 -11.31
C PHE A 667 -19.51 19.45 -10.23
N THR A 668 -18.19 19.26 -10.28
CA THR A 668 -17.28 20.20 -9.63
C THR A 668 -17.32 21.56 -10.36
N ALA A 669 -16.89 22.63 -9.67
CA ALA A 669 -16.84 23.96 -10.27
C ALA A 669 -16.00 24.00 -11.56
N ASP A 670 -14.88 23.28 -11.56
CA ASP A 670 -13.99 23.19 -12.72
C ASP A 670 -14.60 22.36 -13.87
N GLN A 671 -15.22 21.21 -13.56
CA GLN A 671 -15.91 20.40 -14.55
C GLN A 671 -17.04 21.17 -15.22
N ARG A 672 -17.84 21.89 -14.44
CA ARG A 672 -18.94 22.72 -14.98
C ARG A 672 -18.40 23.79 -15.92
N LYS A 673 -17.39 24.55 -15.46
CA LYS A 673 -16.76 25.62 -16.24
C LYS A 673 -16.18 25.11 -17.56
N GLU A 674 -15.46 23.99 -17.52
CA GLU A 674 -14.84 23.43 -18.72
C GLU A 674 -15.87 22.77 -19.65
N PHE A 675 -16.93 22.15 -19.11
CA PHE A 675 -18.00 21.60 -19.95
C PHE A 675 -18.81 22.70 -20.64
N ASP A 676 -19.13 23.79 -19.94
CA ASP A 676 -19.78 24.96 -20.54
C ASP A 676 -18.92 25.59 -21.63
N ARG A 677 -17.61 25.69 -21.41
CA ARG A 677 -16.65 26.13 -22.42
C ARG A 677 -16.64 25.21 -23.64
N LEU A 678 -16.62 23.89 -23.43
CA LEU A 678 -16.68 22.90 -24.51
C LEU A 678 -17.98 23.05 -25.33
N LEU A 679 -19.14 23.19 -24.66
CA LEU A 679 -20.42 23.42 -25.32
C LEU A 679 -20.40 24.72 -26.15
N ALA A 680 -19.85 25.79 -25.60
CA ALA A 680 -19.71 27.06 -26.31
C ALA A 680 -18.87 26.95 -27.58
N LEU A 681 -17.73 26.24 -27.54
CA LEU A 681 -16.86 25.98 -28.69
C LEU A 681 -17.56 25.21 -29.82
N PHE A 682 -18.57 24.39 -29.48
CA PHE A 682 -19.34 23.60 -30.45
C PHE A 682 -20.63 24.28 -30.91
N SER A 683 -20.99 25.44 -30.36
CA SER A 683 -22.31 26.07 -30.54
C SER A 683 -22.61 26.53 -31.97
N ASP A 684 -21.57 26.85 -32.74
CA ASP A 684 -21.64 27.31 -34.12
C ASP A 684 -20.95 26.36 -35.12
N ARG A 685 -20.47 25.21 -34.64
CA ARG A 685 -19.76 24.22 -35.47
C ARG A 685 -20.74 23.39 -36.29
N THR A 686 -20.42 23.16 -37.55
CA THR A 686 -21.25 22.28 -38.38
C THR A 686 -21.17 20.83 -37.91
N THR A 687 -22.11 19.99 -38.34
CA THR A 687 -22.11 18.56 -38.00
C THR A 687 -20.83 17.85 -38.47
N GLU A 688 -20.31 18.23 -39.63
CA GLU A 688 -19.05 17.68 -40.18
C GLU A 688 -17.83 18.16 -39.38
N GLU A 689 -17.82 19.43 -38.95
CA GLU A 689 -16.76 19.95 -38.09
C GLU A 689 -16.74 19.24 -36.73
N ALA A 690 -17.90 19.07 -36.09
CA ALA A 690 -18.01 18.35 -34.83
C ALA A 690 -17.54 16.89 -34.95
N GLU A 691 -17.87 16.24 -36.07
CA GLU A 691 -17.37 14.90 -36.43
C GLU A 691 -15.84 14.90 -36.54
N ILE A 692 -15.24 15.82 -37.32
CA ILE A 692 -13.80 15.88 -37.53
C ILE A 692 -13.07 16.10 -36.19
N ILE A 693 -13.52 17.08 -35.40
CA ILE A 693 -12.90 17.45 -34.12
C ILE A 693 -12.87 16.26 -33.17
N ALA A 694 -14.01 15.60 -32.95
CA ALA A 694 -14.07 14.46 -32.02
C ALA A 694 -13.31 13.24 -32.54
N THR A 695 -13.27 13.02 -33.86
CA THR A 695 -12.51 11.91 -34.46
C THR A 695 -11.00 12.12 -34.31
N LEU A 696 -10.50 13.34 -34.56
CA LEU A 696 -9.09 13.69 -34.36
C LEU A 696 -8.69 13.61 -32.89
N PHE A 697 -9.52 14.13 -31.98
CA PHE A 697 -9.28 14.04 -30.54
C PHE A 697 -9.20 12.58 -30.10
N ALA A 698 -10.12 11.73 -30.56
CA ALA A 698 -10.14 10.32 -30.21
C ALA A 698 -8.94 9.54 -30.74
N ALA A 699 -8.57 9.72 -32.01
CA ALA A 699 -7.39 9.07 -32.58
C ALA A 699 -6.10 9.46 -31.82
N TRP A 700 -5.94 10.74 -31.50
CA TRP A 700 -4.83 11.21 -30.68
C TRP A 700 -4.88 10.62 -29.27
N ASN A 701 -6.05 10.63 -28.63
CA ASN A 701 -6.21 10.10 -27.28
C ASN A 701 -5.94 8.59 -27.19
N ASP A 702 -6.32 7.81 -28.19
CA ASP A 702 -6.08 6.36 -28.24
C ASP A 702 -4.57 6.04 -28.27
N PHE A 703 -3.76 6.79 -29.03
CA PHE A 703 -2.30 6.64 -29.00
C PHE A 703 -1.72 6.93 -27.61
N LEU A 704 -2.19 7.98 -26.95
CA LEU A 704 -1.74 8.31 -25.59
C LEU A 704 -2.16 7.24 -24.57
N ILE A 705 -3.33 6.63 -24.74
CA ILE A 705 -3.76 5.48 -23.92
C ILE A 705 -2.81 4.30 -24.10
N ASP A 706 -2.28 4.09 -25.32
CA ASP A 706 -1.31 3.04 -25.62
C ASP A 706 0.13 3.39 -25.20
N GLY A 707 0.35 4.55 -24.56
CA GLY A 707 1.68 5.01 -24.15
C GLY A 707 2.54 5.52 -25.31
N HIS A 708 1.93 5.83 -26.46
CA HIS A 708 2.60 6.39 -27.64
C HIS A 708 2.29 7.88 -27.78
N GLU A 709 3.32 8.72 -27.96
CA GLU A 709 3.14 10.14 -28.31
C GLU A 709 3.14 10.29 -29.84
N PRO A 710 1.98 10.49 -30.48
CA PRO A 710 1.90 10.48 -31.94
C PRO A 710 2.27 11.84 -32.54
N SER A 711 2.87 11.80 -33.73
CA SER A 711 3.01 12.95 -34.62
C SER A 711 1.69 13.33 -35.29
N ASP A 712 1.60 14.56 -35.81
CA ASP A 712 0.42 15.03 -36.57
C ASP A 712 0.08 14.13 -37.75
N ASP A 713 1.10 13.59 -38.41
CA ASP A 713 0.93 12.70 -39.56
C ASP A 713 0.40 11.33 -39.14
N GLU A 714 0.79 10.81 -37.99
CA GLU A 714 0.23 9.59 -37.42
C GLU A 714 -1.25 9.77 -37.05
N ILE A 715 -1.61 10.88 -36.40
CA ILE A 715 -3.01 11.18 -36.06
C ILE A 715 -3.86 11.31 -37.34
N VAL A 716 -3.38 12.05 -38.33
CA VAL A 716 -4.08 12.25 -39.60
C VAL A 716 -4.23 10.94 -40.37
N ARG A 717 -3.20 10.11 -40.41
CA ARG A 717 -3.23 8.79 -41.03
C ARG A 717 -4.22 7.88 -40.32
N GLU A 718 -4.19 7.84 -39.00
CA GLU A 718 -5.07 7.02 -38.18
C GLU A 718 -6.56 7.32 -38.46
N VAL A 719 -6.92 8.60 -38.52
CA VAL A 719 -8.29 9.02 -38.86
C VAL A 719 -8.69 8.59 -40.26
N ARG A 720 -7.80 8.67 -41.26
CA ARG A 720 -8.15 8.43 -42.66
C ARG A 720 -8.16 6.96 -43.04
N GLU A 721 -7.21 6.19 -42.50
CA GLU A 721 -6.89 4.84 -42.97
C GLU A 721 -7.38 3.77 -41.99
N ASN A 722 -7.40 4.07 -40.69
CA ASN A 722 -7.65 3.08 -39.63
C ASN A 722 -8.92 3.36 -38.81
N TRP A 723 -9.75 4.33 -39.20
CA TRP A 723 -10.99 4.64 -38.47
C TRP A 723 -12.23 3.98 -39.10
N HIS A 724 -12.63 4.44 -40.29
CA HIS A 724 -13.75 3.94 -41.08
C HIS A 724 -13.54 4.37 -42.54
N GLU A 725 -13.89 3.54 -43.54
CA GLU A 725 -13.66 3.80 -44.98
C GLU A 725 -14.07 5.21 -45.46
N LYS A 726 -15.25 5.69 -45.05
CA LYS A 726 -15.78 7.03 -45.35
C LYS A 726 -14.91 8.19 -44.85
N LYS A 727 -13.96 7.98 -43.93
CA LYS A 727 -13.04 9.02 -43.44
C LYS A 727 -11.99 9.41 -44.47
N GLY A 728 -11.74 8.57 -45.48
CA GLY A 728 -10.86 8.89 -46.60
C GLY A 728 -11.25 10.18 -47.35
N ARG A 729 -12.53 10.61 -47.25
CA ARG A 729 -13.04 11.86 -47.83
C ARG A 729 -12.41 13.13 -47.25
N PHE A 730 -11.87 13.08 -46.03
CA PHE A 730 -11.24 14.23 -45.40
C PHE A 730 -9.80 14.38 -45.88
N THR A 731 -9.45 15.55 -46.41
CA THR A 731 -8.10 15.82 -46.89
C THR A 731 -7.13 16.00 -45.71
N PRO A 732 -5.86 15.59 -45.84
CA PRO A 732 -4.85 15.83 -44.80
C PRO A 732 -4.74 17.30 -44.38
N VAL A 733 -4.85 18.23 -45.35
CA VAL A 733 -4.82 19.68 -45.08
C VAL A 733 -5.98 20.10 -44.16
N LEU A 734 -7.19 19.58 -44.41
CA LEU A 734 -8.36 19.87 -43.57
C LEU A 734 -8.19 19.30 -42.16
N LEU A 735 -7.69 18.06 -42.04
CA LEU A 735 -7.47 17.44 -40.74
C LEU A 735 -6.40 18.16 -39.92
N ARG A 736 -5.27 18.55 -40.53
CA ARG A 736 -4.23 19.34 -39.86
C ARG A 736 -4.76 20.71 -39.41
N LYS A 737 -5.62 21.36 -40.20
CA LYS A 737 -6.29 22.61 -39.79
C LYS A 737 -7.06 22.42 -38.48
N TRP A 738 -7.86 21.36 -38.37
CA TRP A 738 -8.65 21.09 -37.17
C TRP A 738 -7.83 20.56 -35.99
N LEU A 739 -6.72 19.87 -36.25
CA LEU A 739 -5.76 19.49 -35.21
C LEU A 739 -5.08 20.74 -34.61
N GLY A 740 -4.71 21.71 -35.45
CA GLY A 740 -4.25 23.03 -35.00
C GLY A 740 -5.32 23.76 -34.18
N TRP A 741 -6.58 23.69 -34.60
CA TRP A 741 -7.70 24.28 -33.88
C TRP A 741 -7.90 23.65 -32.49
N LEU A 742 -7.78 22.32 -32.35
CA LEU A 742 -7.83 21.63 -31.06
C LEU A 742 -6.80 22.21 -30.08
N ARG A 743 -5.55 22.34 -30.54
CA ARG A 743 -4.44 22.89 -29.72
C ARG A 743 -4.68 24.34 -29.31
N GLN A 744 -5.07 25.19 -30.25
CA GLN A 744 -5.36 26.61 -29.99
C GLN A 744 -6.47 26.80 -28.96
N ASN A 745 -7.44 25.89 -28.94
CA ASN A 745 -8.55 25.93 -27.98
C ASN A 745 -8.30 25.09 -26.71
N GLY A 746 -7.08 24.56 -26.53
CA GLY A 746 -6.71 23.79 -25.34
C GLY A 746 -7.42 22.43 -25.21
N LEU A 747 -7.97 21.90 -26.30
CA LEU A 747 -8.56 20.56 -26.37
C LEU A 747 -7.45 19.54 -26.69
N ILE A 748 -6.53 19.37 -25.75
CA ILE A 748 -5.37 18.47 -25.86
C ILE A 748 -5.66 17.21 -25.03
N PRO A 749 -5.74 16.02 -25.66
CA PRO A 749 -5.98 14.78 -24.94
C PRO A 749 -4.87 14.45 -23.94
N ARG A 750 -5.21 13.69 -22.90
CA ARG A 750 -4.30 13.31 -21.82
C ARG A 750 -4.22 11.78 -21.62
N GLY A 751 -4.67 11.00 -22.59
CA GLY A 751 -4.75 9.54 -22.49
C GLY A 751 -5.81 9.06 -21.49
N ARG A 752 -6.93 9.80 -21.36
CA ARG A 752 -8.04 9.42 -20.45
C ARG A 752 -9.00 8.48 -21.15
N LEU A 753 -9.59 7.54 -20.40
CA LEU A 753 -10.70 6.73 -20.91
C LEU A 753 -11.88 7.63 -21.34
N PRO A 754 -12.67 7.24 -22.36
CA PRO A 754 -12.73 5.91 -22.95
C PRO A 754 -11.89 5.73 -24.21
N ARG A 755 -11.29 4.53 -24.36
CA ARG A 755 -10.61 4.09 -25.59
C ARG A 755 -11.63 3.72 -26.67
N THR A 756 -11.38 4.08 -27.92
CA THR A 756 -12.26 3.67 -29.03
C THR A 756 -11.93 2.28 -29.58
N THR A 757 -12.95 1.55 -30.03
CA THR A 757 -12.82 0.16 -30.50
C THR A 757 -13.40 -0.04 -31.91
N HIS A 758 -12.91 -1.06 -32.62
CA HIS A 758 -13.53 -1.53 -33.86
C HIS A 758 -14.65 -2.52 -33.57
N GLN A 759 -15.69 -2.54 -34.41
CA GLN A 759 -16.87 -3.40 -34.28
C GLN A 759 -16.54 -4.90 -34.09
N THR A 760 -15.40 -5.37 -34.59
CA THR A 760 -14.99 -6.78 -34.57
C THR A 760 -14.43 -7.29 -33.23
N GLN A 761 -14.12 -6.41 -32.26
CA GLN A 761 -13.52 -6.81 -30.97
C GLN A 761 -14.55 -7.14 -29.87
N LEU A 762 -15.84 -7.06 -30.15
CA LEU A 762 -16.92 -7.30 -29.16
C LEU A 762 -17.29 -8.78 -28.96
N LEU A 763 -16.59 -9.73 -29.60
CA LEU A 763 -16.85 -11.17 -29.50
C LEU A 763 -15.82 -11.96 -28.68
N LEU A 764 -14.86 -11.32 -28.03
CA LEU A 764 -13.90 -12.00 -27.15
C LEU A 764 -13.71 -11.17 -25.88
N ASN A 765 -14.69 -11.25 -24.98
CA ASN A 765 -14.51 -11.04 -23.55
C ASN A 765 -14.71 -12.38 -22.85
#